data_AF-A0A4U0WV82-F1
#
_entry.id   AF-A0A4U0WV82-F1
#
_cell.length_a   1.000
_cell.length_b   1.000
_cell.length_c   1.000
_cell.angle_alpha   90.00
_cell.angle_beta   90.00
_cell.angle_gamma   90.00
#
_symmetry.space_group_name_H-M   'P 1'
#
loop_
_entity.id
_entity.type
_entity.pdbx_description
1 polymer ?
#
loop_
_entity_poly.entity_id
_entity_poly.type
_entity_poly.pdbx_seq_one_letter_code
_entity_poly.pdbx_strand_id
1 'polypeptide(L)'
;SDNISVTAVWEIIVEPGISEERPLHGYFESAPSQRAESVTARSGRNIPRIEETKEHFFLSPDFNASEPLEAPNLPSSKTKNLNYRSPSENHPGLGISLHKVNKRNTPEKAFQPSQLNFTHGVASGDPYPDSVILWTRAAPMFGNVNSNSTVSGYVPLYNHGPNQTVSTAPVCVQFKVAKTSDFAQVESSGTVYTSSDVDYTVKVEANNLTAFTRYYYQFSICNSNVTSPLGRTKTTPDVNDFVSKVGLAIYSCSNFPFGFFNAFGNPARKESVDYVIHLGDYIYEYAGDGDYGYGYSIGRIPTPERIITTLYDYRERFATYRTDKDLLLSHQTYPWIPVWDDHEVADNTYRDGEAYLNNTEASFIADGGVSVDQRKMNAVRAYFEWMPIRQVEMDDNLRIWRSFSIGSLFDLIMLDTRHYDRSITDLYWNTDYVHAISNDAGRSMMGSRQENWFYNQLSSSADRGARWRIIGSQTVFSRINESVAYGNVDPLDYDAWDGYQANRNRTFNHLMENNIGNNIVISGDSHASWVSDLVWLDHANYSAATGAGSLGVEFAGSAVSSPCPYGQNITLASANNYSNWLEGANPELHWNDLYYRGYYELQMSYDEVNASFFGMPTIVTPNPYEISLANFTVKSGDNRLQRPIAGGVAESGSLKWGVIKQTNITNNTATGQYFISMDNLEVA
;
A
#
# COMPACT_ATOMS: atom_id res chain seq x y z
N SER A 1 34.89 -27.21 27.43
CA SER A 1 33.59 -27.55 28.02
C SER A 1 32.89 -26.25 28.35
N ASP A 2 31.55 -26.28 28.34
CA ASP A 2 30.62 -25.18 28.66
C ASP A 2 30.03 -24.52 27.41
N ASN A 3 29.14 -25.26 26.76
CA ASN A 3 28.17 -24.73 25.81
C ASN A 3 27.08 -23.99 26.59
N ILE A 4 26.84 -22.72 26.28
CA ILE A 4 25.63 -22.00 26.67
C ILE A 4 24.66 -22.08 25.49
N SER A 5 23.63 -22.90 25.61
CA SER A 5 22.52 -22.96 24.65
C SER A 5 21.59 -21.77 24.88
N VAL A 6 21.46 -20.90 23.89
CA VAL A 6 20.41 -19.87 23.88
C VAL A 6 19.14 -20.52 23.34
N THR A 7 18.14 -20.70 24.20
CA THR A 7 16.83 -21.23 23.81
C THR A 7 16.00 -20.10 23.22
N ALA A 8 15.69 -20.17 21.92
CA ALA A 8 14.69 -19.28 21.32
C ALA A 8 13.31 -19.59 21.91
N VAL A 9 12.58 -18.54 22.29
CA VAL A 9 11.22 -18.64 22.81
C VAL A 9 10.26 -18.71 21.62
N TRP A 10 9.65 -19.87 21.42
CA TRP A 10 8.54 -20.04 20.48
C TRP A 10 7.23 -19.67 21.17
N GLU A 11 6.42 -18.82 20.54
CA GLU A 11 5.09 -18.47 21.02
C GLU A 11 4.00 -19.39 20.46
N ILE A 12 3.08 -19.76 21.35
CA ILE A 12 1.70 -20.21 21.11
C ILE A 12 1.52 -21.38 20.13
N ILE A 13 1.75 -22.60 20.63
CA ILE A 13 1.07 -23.81 20.13
C ILE A 13 -0.25 -23.97 20.90
N VAL A 14 -1.37 -24.03 20.19
CA VAL A 14 -2.67 -24.45 20.76
C VAL A 14 -2.71 -25.98 20.82
N GLU A 15 -2.64 -26.57 22.01
CA GLU A 15 -2.82 -28.02 22.19
C GLU A 15 -4.28 -28.45 21.98
N PRO A 16 -4.56 -29.48 21.16
CA PRO A 16 -5.84 -30.16 21.15
C PRO A 16 -5.88 -31.24 22.25
N GLY A 17 -6.81 -31.11 23.20
CA GLY A 17 -6.96 -32.06 24.31
C GLY A 17 -7.37 -33.47 23.86
N ILE A 18 -6.71 -34.48 24.44
CA ILE A 18 -6.97 -35.91 24.21
C ILE A 18 -8.24 -36.36 24.93
N SER A 19 -9.08 -37.17 24.28
CA SER A 19 -9.93 -38.15 24.98
C SER A 19 -9.91 -39.51 24.25
N GLU A 20 -9.98 -40.58 25.03
CA GLU A 20 -9.50 -41.94 24.72
C GLU A 20 -10.39 -42.77 23.76
N GLU A 21 -9.74 -43.72 23.06
CA GLU A 21 -10.15 -45.14 22.84
C GLU A 21 -11.61 -45.51 22.42
N ARG A 22 -11.90 -46.46 21.51
CA ARG A 22 -11.17 -47.64 20.97
C ARG A 22 -11.85 -48.15 19.64
N PRO A 23 -11.51 -49.30 19.01
CA PRO A 23 -11.32 -49.38 17.55
C PRO A 23 -12.31 -50.32 16.82
N LEU A 24 -12.11 -50.54 15.49
CA LEU A 24 -12.25 -51.88 14.87
C LEU A 24 -11.68 -51.98 13.42
N HIS A 25 -10.78 -52.97 13.24
CA HIS A 25 -10.31 -53.71 12.05
C HIS A 25 -10.51 -53.25 10.58
N GLY A 26 -9.46 -53.48 9.76
CA GLY A 26 -9.62 -53.76 8.32
C GLY A 26 -8.36 -53.77 7.44
N TYR A 27 -7.40 -54.69 7.64
CA TYR A 27 -6.33 -54.94 6.63
C TYR A 27 -6.91 -55.65 5.39
N PHE A 28 -6.48 -55.27 4.17
CA PHE A 28 -5.70 -56.14 3.26
C PHE A 28 -5.38 -55.45 1.92
N GLU A 29 -4.14 -55.63 1.45
CA GLU A 29 -3.71 -55.25 0.09
C GLU A 29 -4.10 -56.32 -0.94
N SER A 30 -4.32 -55.95 -2.20
CA SER A 30 -3.62 -56.49 -3.40
C SER A 30 -4.31 -56.14 -4.74
N ALA A 31 -3.49 -55.80 -5.75
CA ALA A 31 -3.84 -55.77 -7.18
C ALA A 31 -3.56 -57.18 -7.81
N PRO A 32 -3.72 -57.47 -9.15
CA PRO A 32 -3.99 -56.58 -10.28
C PRO A 32 -4.91 -57.11 -11.43
N SER A 33 -5.23 -56.22 -12.39
CA SER A 33 -5.50 -56.45 -13.84
C SER A 33 -6.44 -57.57 -14.35
N GLN A 34 -7.40 -57.24 -15.24
CA GLN A 34 -7.37 -57.61 -16.68
C GLN A 34 -8.58 -57.10 -17.52
N ARG A 35 -8.27 -56.78 -18.79
CA ARG A 35 -9.06 -56.83 -20.05
C ARG A 35 -10.55 -56.42 -20.13
N ALA A 36 -10.73 -55.39 -20.95
CA ALA A 36 -11.75 -55.16 -22.00
C ALA A 36 -12.67 -56.32 -22.45
N GLU A 37 -13.94 -55.97 -22.73
CA GLU A 37 -14.60 -56.33 -23.99
C GLU A 37 -15.73 -55.34 -24.38
N SER A 38 -16.20 -55.42 -25.63
CA SER A 38 -17.05 -54.42 -26.31
C SER A 38 -18.48 -54.89 -26.58
N VAL A 39 -19.47 -53.99 -26.63
CA VAL A 39 -20.76 -54.25 -27.29
C VAL A 39 -21.18 -53.08 -28.20
N THR A 40 -21.62 -53.43 -29.41
CA THR A 40 -22.03 -52.52 -30.51
C THR A 40 -23.54 -52.44 -30.68
N ALA A 41 -24.07 -51.30 -31.15
CA ALA A 41 -25.33 -51.24 -31.91
C ALA A 41 -25.31 -50.09 -32.95
N ARG A 42 -26.00 -50.26 -34.09
CA ARG A 42 -25.92 -49.40 -35.29
C ARG A 42 -27.23 -48.66 -35.61
N SER A 43 -27.08 -47.55 -36.35
CA SER A 43 -27.91 -47.01 -37.46
C SER A 43 -28.37 -45.55 -37.25
N GLY A 44 -28.41 -44.65 -38.25
CA GLY A 44 -27.86 -44.71 -39.61
C GLY A 44 -28.74 -44.03 -40.68
N ARG A 45 -28.31 -42.87 -41.24
CA ARG A 45 -28.67 -42.38 -42.59
C ARG A 45 -27.89 -41.11 -43.05
N ASN A 46 -27.11 -41.27 -44.13
CA ASN A 46 -26.76 -40.40 -45.29
C ASN A 46 -27.35 -38.95 -45.40
N ILE A 47 -26.85 -37.93 -46.16
CA ILE A 47 -25.69 -37.57 -47.05
C ILE A 47 -25.91 -36.06 -47.44
N PRO A 48 -24.98 -35.18 -47.94
CA PRO A 48 -23.70 -35.37 -48.64
C PRO A 48 -22.50 -34.55 -48.05
N ARG A 49 -21.83 -33.71 -48.85
CA ARG A 49 -20.62 -32.87 -48.62
C ARG A 49 -20.59 -31.77 -49.72
N ILE A 50 -20.14 -30.54 -49.43
CA ILE A 50 -19.71 -29.48 -50.38
C ILE A 50 -18.57 -28.73 -49.66
N GLU A 51 -17.30 -28.98 -49.99
CA GLU A 51 -16.43 -28.21 -50.92
C GLU A 51 -16.03 -26.80 -50.41
N GLU A 52 -14.71 -26.59 -50.29
CA GLU A 52 -14.08 -25.34 -49.90
C GLU A 52 -14.00 -24.37 -51.09
N THR A 53 -14.31 -23.10 -50.87
CA THR A 53 -13.86 -22.00 -51.73
C THR A 53 -13.24 -20.89 -50.90
N LYS A 54 -12.02 -20.48 -51.29
CA LYS A 54 -11.38 -19.25 -50.81
C LYS A 54 -11.88 -18.09 -51.67
N GLU A 55 -12.42 -17.05 -51.06
CA GLU A 55 -12.47 -15.72 -51.70
C GLU A 55 -11.99 -14.63 -50.74
N HIS A 56 -11.18 -13.72 -51.29
CA HIS A 56 -10.76 -12.50 -50.62
C HIS A 56 -11.91 -11.50 -50.63
N PHE A 57 -12.13 -10.79 -49.51
CA PHE A 57 -12.89 -9.55 -49.53
C PHE A 57 -12.02 -8.36 -49.10
N PHE A 58 -12.13 -7.29 -49.89
CA PHE A 58 -11.37 -6.06 -49.73
C PHE A 58 -11.87 -5.23 -48.55
N LEU A 59 -10.95 -4.50 -47.92
CA LEU A 59 -11.27 -3.41 -47.00
C LEU A 59 -11.87 -2.23 -47.77
N SER A 60 -12.92 -1.62 -47.21
CA SER A 60 -13.22 -0.20 -47.41
C SER A 60 -13.81 0.38 -46.12
N PRO A 61 -13.49 1.63 -45.75
CA PRO A 61 -13.76 2.14 -44.41
C PRO A 61 -14.93 3.13 -44.42
N ASP A 62 -16.10 2.72 -43.92
CA ASP A 62 -17.20 3.65 -43.59
C ASP A 62 -18.06 3.05 -42.47
N PHE A 63 -17.69 3.35 -41.22
CA PHE A 63 -18.61 3.29 -40.09
C PHE A 63 -18.55 4.64 -39.37
N ASN A 64 -19.48 5.52 -39.75
CA ASN A 64 -19.80 6.70 -38.95
C ASN A 64 -20.24 6.23 -37.56
N ALA A 65 -19.47 6.56 -36.53
CA ALA A 65 -19.90 6.39 -35.16
C ALA A 65 -21.09 7.34 -34.91
N SER A 66 -22.27 6.77 -34.71
CA SER A 66 -23.47 7.50 -34.34
C SER A 66 -23.29 8.24 -33.01
N GLU A 67 -23.79 9.46 -32.92
CA GLU A 67 -23.78 10.26 -31.69
C GLU A 67 -24.40 9.49 -30.50
N PRO A 68 -23.91 9.68 -29.26
CA PRO A 68 -24.49 9.04 -28.09
C PRO A 68 -25.89 9.59 -27.83
N LEU A 69 -26.87 8.69 -27.68
CA LEU A 69 -28.22 9.04 -27.23
C LEU A 69 -28.16 9.70 -25.83
N GLU A 70 -28.63 10.94 -25.72
CA GLU A 70 -28.68 11.66 -24.44
C GLU A 70 -29.53 10.90 -23.40
N ALA A 71 -28.91 10.58 -22.26
CA ALA A 71 -29.61 10.02 -21.12
C ALA A 71 -30.43 11.09 -20.39
N PRO A 72 -31.65 10.78 -19.90
CA PRO A 72 -32.51 11.78 -19.25
C PRO A 72 -31.86 12.34 -17.98
N ASN A 73 -31.82 13.68 -17.89
CA ASN A 73 -31.13 14.49 -16.89
C ASN A 73 -31.16 13.91 -15.45
N LEU A 74 -30.07 13.24 -15.07
CA LEU A 74 -29.71 13.01 -13.68
C LEU A 74 -29.26 14.34 -13.04
N PRO A 75 -29.48 14.58 -11.74
CA PRO A 75 -28.82 15.68 -11.03
C PRO A 75 -27.29 15.53 -11.16
N SER A 76 -26.67 16.47 -11.89
CA SER A 76 -25.25 16.45 -12.32
C SER A 76 -24.22 16.62 -11.19
N SER A 77 -24.64 16.43 -9.95
CA SER A 77 -23.91 16.75 -8.72
C SER A 77 -23.46 15.52 -7.92
N LYS A 78 -24.10 14.35 -8.09
CA LYS A 78 -23.61 13.07 -7.54
C LYS A 78 -22.54 12.41 -8.40
N THR A 79 -22.58 12.60 -9.72
CA THR A 79 -21.53 12.16 -10.66
C THR A 79 -20.15 12.75 -10.38
N LYS A 80 -20.10 13.84 -9.61
CA LYS A 80 -18.89 14.52 -9.14
C LYS A 80 -18.25 13.88 -7.91
N ASN A 81 -19.00 13.10 -7.11
CA ASN A 81 -18.40 12.33 -6.03
C ASN A 81 -17.86 11.03 -6.62
N LEU A 82 -16.53 10.95 -6.76
CA LEU A 82 -15.86 9.80 -7.37
C LEU A 82 -16.15 8.51 -6.61
N ASN A 83 -16.46 8.58 -5.31
CA ASN A 83 -16.77 7.40 -4.50
C ASN A 83 -18.06 6.67 -4.92
N TYR A 84 -19.00 7.28 -5.65
CA TYR A 84 -20.12 6.51 -6.23
C TYR A 84 -19.76 5.76 -7.49
N ARG A 85 -18.68 6.17 -8.18
CA ARG A 85 -18.24 5.49 -9.39
C ARG A 85 -17.73 4.10 -9.03
N SER A 86 -17.52 3.32 -10.07
CA SER A 86 -16.72 2.12 -9.93
C SER A 86 -15.27 2.52 -9.64
N PRO A 87 -14.53 1.80 -8.79
CA PRO A 87 -13.07 1.92 -8.76
C PRO A 87 -12.46 1.69 -10.15
N SER A 88 -13.16 0.93 -11.01
CA SER A 88 -12.81 0.54 -12.39
C SER A 88 -13.59 1.32 -13.45
N GLU A 89 -12.90 1.98 -14.39
CA GLU A 89 -13.58 2.49 -15.60
C GLU A 89 -14.05 1.36 -16.55
N ASN A 90 -13.36 0.21 -16.56
CA ASN A 90 -13.70 -0.94 -17.42
C ASN A 90 -14.83 -1.83 -16.86
N HIS A 91 -15.04 -1.82 -15.55
CA HIS A 91 -16.07 -2.57 -14.84
C HIS A 91 -17.06 -1.61 -14.17
N PRO A 92 -17.92 -0.90 -14.92
CA PRO A 92 -18.92 0.02 -14.37
C PRO A 92 -19.92 -0.67 -13.42
N GLY A 93 -20.02 -2.00 -13.49
CA GLY A 93 -20.83 -2.83 -12.59
C GLY A 93 -20.37 -2.83 -11.12
N LEU A 94 -19.10 -2.49 -10.83
CA LEU A 94 -18.58 -2.31 -9.46
C LEU A 94 -18.86 -0.89 -8.91
N GLY A 95 -19.49 -0.04 -9.72
CA GLY A 95 -19.99 1.27 -9.31
C GLY A 95 -21.37 1.20 -8.69
N ILE A 96 -21.71 2.22 -7.90
CA ILE A 96 -23.04 2.36 -7.31
C ILE A 96 -23.98 2.97 -8.37
N SER A 97 -25.12 2.32 -8.61
CA SER A 97 -26.09 2.78 -9.61
C SER A 97 -26.72 4.12 -9.21
N LEU A 98 -26.18 5.23 -9.72
CA LEU A 98 -26.64 6.59 -9.44
C LEU A 98 -28.13 6.81 -9.73
N HIS A 99 -28.70 6.15 -10.75
CA HIS A 99 -30.15 6.15 -10.99
C HIS A 99 -30.91 5.62 -9.77
N LYS A 100 -30.48 4.49 -9.20
CA LYS A 100 -31.11 3.91 -8.01
C LYS A 100 -30.86 4.76 -6.77
N VAL A 101 -29.69 5.41 -6.65
CA VAL A 101 -29.41 6.42 -5.58
C VAL A 101 -30.40 7.56 -5.67
N ASN A 102 -30.65 8.09 -6.86
CA ASN A 102 -31.60 9.18 -7.03
C ASN A 102 -33.04 8.72 -6.77
N LYS A 103 -33.43 7.52 -7.22
CA LYS A 103 -34.78 6.98 -7.04
C LYS A 103 -35.17 6.74 -5.58
N ARG A 104 -34.23 6.34 -4.71
CA ARG A 104 -34.53 6.11 -3.27
C ARG A 104 -34.34 7.35 -2.41
N ASN A 105 -33.61 8.35 -2.86
CA ASN A 105 -33.37 9.54 -2.05
C ASN A 105 -34.63 10.42 -1.99
N THR A 106 -34.89 10.97 -0.81
CA THR A 106 -36.01 11.86 -0.50
C THR A 106 -35.41 13.20 -0.06
N PRO A 107 -35.23 14.19 -0.95
CA PRO A 107 -34.61 15.48 -0.62
C PRO A 107 -35.30 16.21 0.54
N GLU A 108 -36.60 16.01 0.72
CA GLU A 108 -37.42 16.54 1.82
C GLU A 108 -37.03 15.99 3.20
N LYS A 109 -36.29 14.87 3.23
CA LYS A 109 -35.72 14.26 4.45
C LYS A 109 -34.24 14.59 4.65
N ALA A 110 -33.67 15.52 3.89
CA ALA A 110 -32.27 15.93 4.06
C ALA A 110 -31.98 16.33 5.53
N PHE A 111 -30.79 15.95 6.01
CA PHE A 111 -30.35 16.31 7.36
C PHE A 111 -30.27 17.83 7.53
N GLN A 112 -30.64 18.32 8.71
CA GLN A 112 -30.35 19.71 9.06
C GLN A 112 -28.82 19.88 9.16
N PRO A 113 -28.25 21.02 8.72
CA PRO A 113 -26.80 21.18 8.71
C PRO A 113 -26.13 20.99 10.08
N SER A 114 -26.82 21.33 11.17
CA SER A 114 -26.36 21.13 12.55
C SER A 114 -26.27 19.66 13.00
N GLN A 115 -26.80 18.72 12.21
CA GLN A 115 -26.66 17.28 12.44
C GLN A 115 -25.41 16.69 11.76
N LEU A 116 -24.82 17.40 10.81
CA LEU A 116 -23.74 16.90 9.95
C LEU A 116 -22.38 17.42 10.42
N ASN A 117 -21.38 16.55 10.43
CA ASN A 117 -20.02 16.88 10.87
C ASN A 117 -18.97 16.28 9.93
N PHE A 118 -17.79 16.90 9.88
CA PHE A 118 -16.63 16.39 9.17
C PHE A 118 -15.81 15.50 10.10
N THR A 119 -16.22 14.23 10.24
CA THR A 119 -15.87 13.38 11.39
C THR A 119 -14.44 12.83 11.37
N HIS A 120 -13.84 12.72 10.18
CA HIS A 120 -12.52 12.10 9.97
C HIS A 120 -11.55 13.04 9.23
N GLY A 121 -11.68 14.34 9.50
CA GLY A 121 -10.83 15.39 8.94
C GLY A 121 -10.97 15.55 7.42
N VAL A 122 -9.86 15.91 6.78
CA VAL A 122 -9.74 16.10 5.32
C VAL A 122 -8.44 15.48 4.83
N ALA A 123 -8.41 15.09 3.55
CA ALA A 123 -7.20 14.61 2.90
C ALA A 123 -7.09 15.12 1.46
N SER A 124 -5.88 15.15 0.93
CA SER A 124 -5.65 15.33 -0.51
C SER A 124 -4.65 14.31 -1.03
N GLY A 125 -4.65 14.05 -2.34
CA GLY A 125 -3.80 13.01 -2.92
C GLY A 125 -3.85 12.93 -4.44
N ASP A 126 -3.02 12.03 -4.97
CA ASP A 126 -2.76 11.84 -6.41
C ASP A 126 -2.70 13.16 -7.19
N PRO A 127 -1.78 14.07 -6.83
CA PRO A 127 -1.67 15.36 -7.51
C PRO A 127 -1.18 15.17 -8.95
N TYR A 128 -1.67 16.03 -9.83
CA TYR A 128 -1.22 16.26 -11.20
C TYR A 128 -0.92 17.77 -11.37
N PRO A 129 -0.46 18.24 -12.55
CA PRO A 129 -0.08 19.64 -12.72
C PRO A 129 -1.26 20.60 -12.57
N ASP A 130 -2.43 20.21 -13.08
CA ASP A 130 -3.64 21.03 -13.15
C ASP A 130 -4.70 20.65 -12.12
N SER A 131 -4.47 19.60 -11.32
CA SER A 131 -5.53 18.95 -10.55
C SER A 131 -5.04 18.13 -9.35
N VAL A 132 -5.91 17.92 -8.37
CA VAL A 132 -5.65 17.08 -7.19
C VAL A 132 -6.94 16.46 -6.66
N ILE A 133 -6.87 15.26 -6.09
CA ILE A 133 -8.00 14.66 -5.38
C ILE A 133 -8.12 15.30 -4.00
N LEU A 134 -9.35 15.69 -3.64
CA LEU A 134 -9.72 16.15 -2.31
C LEU A 134 -10.72 15.16 -1.70
N TRP A 135 -10.54 14.86 -0.42
CA TRP A 135 -11.33 13.89 0.33
C TRP A 135 -11.79 14.40 1.70
N THR A 136 -12.98 13.99 2.12
CA THR A 136 -13.47 14.11 3.51
C THR A 136 -14.63 13.15 3.78
N ARG A 137 -15.12 13.06 5.01
CA ARG A 137 -16.36 12.35 5.38
C ARG A 137 -17.33 13.28 6.10
N ALA A 138 -18.49 13.53 5.49
CA ALA A 138 -19.50 14.49 5.94
C ALA A 138 -20.75 13.77 6.46
N ALA A 139 -20.68 13.25 7.69
CA ALA A 139 -21.62 12.28 8.22
C ALA A 139 -22.56 12.86 9.30
N PRO A 140 -23.79 12.31 9.45
CA PRO A 140 -24.71 12.63 10.54
C PRO A 140 -24.40 11.90 11.86
N MET A 141 -23.31 11.14 11.89
CA MET A 141 -22.92 10.23 12.97
C MET A 141 -21.39 10.06 12.97
N PHE A 142 -20.80 9.72 14.11
CA PHE A 142 -19.36 9.48 14.21
C PHE A 142 -18.98 8.12 13.60
N GLY A 143 -19.55 7.03 14.12
CA GLY A 143 -19.28 5.67 13.62
C GLY A 143 -19.71 5.45 12.17
N ASN A 144 -19.33 4.29 11.63
CA ASN A 144 -19.54 3.99 10.23
C ASN A 144 -20.98 3.53 9.95
N VAL A 145 -21.41 3.63 8.70
CA VAL A 145 -22.69 3.03 8.31
C VAL A 145 -22.55 1.51 8.45
N ASN A 146 -23.17 0.96 9.48
CA ASN A 146 -23.32 -0.48 9.72
C ASN A 146 -24.07 -1.11 8.52
N SER A 147 -23.27 -1.56 7.54
CA SER A 147 -23.67 -1.78 6.15
C SER A 147 -22.54 -2.42 5.32
N ASN A 148 -22.49 -3.75 5.33
CA ASN A 148 -21.67 -4.69 4.53
C ASN A 148 -21.97 -4.71 3.00
N SER A 149 -22.45 -3.60 2.41
CA SER A 149 -23.79 -3.70 1.84
C SER A 149 -24.05 -2.80 0.57
N THR A 150 -24.46 -3.34 -0.61
CA THR A 150 -24.75 -2.57 -1.88
C THR A 150 -26.15 -1.97 -1.96
N VAL A 151 -26.16 -0.78 -2.54
CA VAL A 151 -27.20 -0.26 -3.42
C VAL A 151 -27.06 -0.70 -4.89
N SER A 152 -27.40 -1.98 -5.11
CA SER A 152 -27.63 -2.67 -6.38
C SER A 152 -26.99 -2.06 -7.64
N GLY A 153 -25.80 -2.55 -7.99
CA GLY A 153 -25.24 -2.43 -9.35
C GLY A 153 -25.92 -3.40 -10.33
N TYR A 154 -25.18 -3.82 -11.36
CA TYR A 154 -25.50 -4.98 -12.19
C TYR A 154 -24.83 -6.28 -11.68
N VAL A 155 -23.92 -6.18 -10.71
CA VAL A 155 -23.17 -7.30 -10.12
C VAL A 155 -23.43 -7.33 -8.60
N PRO A 156 -23.65 -8.50 -7.98
CA PRO A 156 -23.99 -8.62 -6.55
C PRO A 156 -22.77 -8.65 -5.59
N LEU A 157 -21.60 -8.14 -6.00
CA LEU A 157 -20.33 -8.20 -5.25
C LEU A 157 -20.22 -7.26 -4.04
N TYR A 158 -21.23 -6.43 -3.83
CA TYR A 158 -21.55 -5.86 -2.53
C TYR A 158 -23.08 -6.09 -2.35
N ASN A 159 -23.67 -6.22 -1.15
CA ASN A 159 -25.10 -6.60 -1.03
C ASN A 159 -25.78 -6.11 0.26
N HIS A 160 -26.87 -5.31 0.22
CA HIS A 160 -27.25 -4.48 1.40
C HIS A 160 -27.59 -5.20 2.72
N GLY A 161 -27.59 -6.54 2.75
CA GLY A 161 -28.07 -7.35 3.86
C GLY A 161 -29.61 -7.26 3.94
N PRO A 162 -30.31 -8.33 4.35
CA PRO A 162 -31.78 -8.31 4.33
C PRO A 162 -32.45 -7.36 5.35
N ASN A 163 -31.69 -6.65 6.20
CA ASN A 163 -32.22 -5.93 7.38
C ASN A 163 -31.65 -4.50 7.63
N GLN A 164 -30.94 -3.86 6.70
CA GLN A 164 -30.33 -2.54 6.93
C GLN A 164 -30.98 -1.41 6.12
N THR A 165 -31.28 -0.30 6.81
CA THR A 165 -31.96 0.87 6.21
C THR A 165 -30.94 1.87 5.67
N VAL A 166 -30.72 1.86 4.36
CA VAL A 166 -30.00 2.91 3.65
C VAL A 166 -30.67 4.26 3.91
N SER A 167 -29.90 5.29 4.25
CA SER A 167 -30.44 6.63 4.41
C SER A 167 -30.99 7.16 3.08
N THR A 168 -32.26 7.55 3.10
CA THR A 168 -32.90 8.26 1.98
C THR A 168 -32.50 9.75 1.93
N ALA A 169 -31.84 10.26 2.98
CA ALA A 169 -31.45 11.66 3.08
C ALA A 169 -30.09 11.91 2.37
N PRO A 170 -30.05 12.70 1.28
CA PRO A 170 -28.78 13.14 0.70
C PRO A 170 -28.07 14.14 1.62
N VAL A 171 -26.74 14.09 1.66
CA VAL A 171 -25.88 15.13 2.23
C VAL A 171 -25.33 15.97 1.07
N CYS A 172 -25.45 17.30 1.18
CA CYS A 172 -24.91 18.25 0.21
C CYS A 172 -23.67 18.92 0.80
N VAL A 173 -22.56 18.85 0.07
CA VAL A 173 -21.27 19.42 0.44
C VAL A 173 -20.78 20.35 -0.67
N GLN A 174 -20.20 21.47 -0.31
CA GLN A 174 -19.45 22.34 -1.22
C GLN A 174 -17.97 22.23 -0.90
N PHE A 175 -17.12 22.41 -1.91
CA PHE A 175 -15.67 22.57 -1.72
C PHE A 175 -15.18 23.85 -2.38
N LYS A 176 -14.09 24.41 -1.84
CA LYS A 176 -13.34 25.53 -2.43
C LYS A 176 -11.85 25.23 -2.36
N VAL A 177 -11.10 25.73 -3.34
CA VAL A 177 -9.64 25.69 -3.43
C VAL A 177 -9.13 27.08 -3.78
N ALA A 178 -8.11 27.56 -3.08
CA ALA A 178 -7.52 28.89 -3.27
C ALA A 178 -6.03 28.90 -2.91
N LYS A 179 -5.26 29.84 -3.46
CA LYS A 179 -3.84 30.04 -3.10
C LYS A 179 -3.68 30.60 -1.67
N THR A 180 -4.74 31.17 -1.09
CA THR A 180 -4.78 31.76 0.25
C THR A 180 -5.83 31.09 1.13
N SER A 181 -5.57 31.03 2.44
CA SER A 181 -6.44 30.37 3.44
C SER A 181 -7.75 31.11 3.73
N ASP A 182 -7.85 32.38 3.33
CA ASP A 182 -9.07 33.19 3.43
C ASP A 182 -10.03 33.01 2.24
N PHE A 183 -9.61 32.25 1.21
CA PHE A 183 -10.33 32.07 -0.05
C PHE A 183 -10.69 33.39 -0.78
N ALA A 184 -9.87 34.43 -0.64
CA ALA A 184 -10.08 35.73 -1.31
C ALA A 184 -10.21 35.61 -2.85
N GLN A 185 -9.49 34.66 -3.46
CA GLN A 185 -9.67 34.26 -4.86
C GLN A 185 -9.78 32.73 -4.92
N VAL A 186 -10.97 32.24 -5.27
CA VAL A 186 -11.27 30.82 -5.43
C VAL A 186 -10.92 30.38 -6.85
N GLU A 187 -10.06 29.39 -6.96
CA GLU A 187 -9.48 28.89 -8.21
C GLU A 187 -10.25 27.66 -8.71
N SER A 188 -10.69 26.80 -7.78
CA SER A 188 -11.56 25.66 -8.07
C SER A 188 -12.64 25.53 -7.00
N SER A 189 -13.87 25.18 -7.38
CA SER A 189 -14.96 24.94 -6.44
C SER A 189 -16.07 24.12 -7.06
N GLY A 190 -16.91 23.53 -6.21
CA GLY A 190 -18.09 22.81 -6.68
C GLY A 190 -19.02 22.36 -5.56
N THR A 191 -20.24 22.01 -5.95
CA THR A 191 -21.20 21.30 -5.11
C THR A 191 -21.16 19.81 -5.46
N VAL A 192 -21.06 18.97 -4.44
CA VAL A 192 -21.00 17.52 -4.50
C VAL A 192 -21.98 16.93 -3.47
N TYR A 193 -22.46 15.71 -3.70
CA TYR A 193 -23.39 15.05 -2.78
C TYR A 193 -22.81 13.72 -2.30
N THR A 194 -23.22 13.32 -1.10
CA THR A 194 -22.89 12.01 -0.50
C THR A 194 -24.08 11.44 0.26
N SER A 195 -23.98 10.18 0.69
CA SER A 195 -25.01 9.40 1.38
C SER A 195 -24.37 8.19 2.07
N SER A 196 -25.17 7.45 2.85
CA SER A 196 -24.74 6.23 3.52
C SER A 196 -24.22 5.13 2.59
N ASP A 197 -24.55 5.20 1.30
CA ASP A 197 -24.11 4.25 0.26
C ASP A 197 -22.58 4.15 0.15
N VAL A 198 -21.91 5.29 0.33
CA VAL A 198 -20.45 5.47 0.29
C VAL A 198 -19.93 5.87 1.68
N ASP A 199 -20.67 5.49 2.73
CA ASP A 199 -20.36 5.85 4.13
C ASP A 199 -20.16 7.36 4.36
N TYR A 200 -20.93 8.20 3.65
CA TYR A 200 -20.86 9.65 3.67
C TYR A 200 -19.49 10.25 3.30
N THR A 201 -18.61 9.47 2.66
CA THR A 201 -17.36 9.95 2.12
C THR A 201 -17.60 10.83 0.88
N VAL A 202 -16.74 11.83 0.69
CA VAL A 202 -16.73 12.75 -0.44
C VAL A 202 -15.33 12.67 -1.03
N LYS A 203 -15.25 12.31 -2.31
CA LYS A 203 -14.03 12.41 -3.11
C LYS A 203 -14.32 13.22 -4.36
N VAL A 204 -13.55 14.27 -4.60
CA VAL A 204 -13.67 15.12 -5.79
C VAL A 204 -12.30 15.36 -6.39
N GLU A 205 -12.25 15.53 -7.70
CA GLU A 205 -11.10 16.10 -8.37
C GLU A 205 -11.29 17.62 -8.46
N ALA A 206 -10.40 18.37 -7.82
CA ALA A 206 -10.30 19.81 -8.03
C ALA A 206 -9.34 20.05 -9.19
N ASN A 207 -9.80 20.74 -10.23
CA ASN A 207 -9.06 20.98 -11.47
C ASN A 207 -8.95 22.48 -11.79
N ASN A 208 -8.31 22.82 -12.91
CA ASN A 208 -7.95 24.20 -13.32
C ASN A 208 -6.97 24.88 -12.34
N LEU A 209 -6.11 24.08 -11.70
CA LEU A 209 -5.05 24.55 -10.82
C LEU A 209 -3.78 24.89 -11.61
N THR A 210 -2.87 25.63 -11.00
CA THR A 210 -1.54 25.95 -11.54
C THR A 210 -0.55 24.86 -11.13
N ALA A 211 0.36 24.48 -12.03
CA ALA A 211 1.44 23.53 -11.75
C ALA A 211 2.33 23.97 -10.56
N PHE A 212 2.89 22.99 -9.86
CA PHE A 212 3.80 23.08 -8.71
C PHE A 212 3.38 24.05 -7.60
N THR A 213 2.08 24.30 -7.44
CA THR A 213 1.55 25.38 -6.61
C THR A 213 0.90 24.81 -5.34
N ARG A 214 1.22 25.43 -4.18
CA ARG A 214 0.60 25.13 -2.89
C ARG A 214 -0.78 25.79 -2.83
N TYR A 215 -1.79 25.03 -2.43
CA TYR A 215 -3.18 25.46 -2.30
C TYR A 215 -3.74 25.16 -0.91
N TYR A 216 -4.74 25.94 -0.49
CA TYR A 216 -5.63 25.64 0.62
C TYR A 216 -6.97 25.16 0.09
N TYR A 217 -7.62 24.24 0.80
CA TYR A 217 -8.94 23.74 0.46
C TYR A 217 -9.80 23.53 1.70
N GLN A 218 -11.12 23.68 1.54
CA GLN A 218 -12.08 23.46 2.63
C GLN A 218 -13.41 22.98 2.07
N PHE A 219 -14.06 22.08 2.83
CA PHE A 219 -15.42 21.64 2.57
C PHE A 219 -16.41 22.35 3.50
N SER A 220 -17.65 22.54 3.04
CA SER A 220 -18.75 23.10 3.84
C SER A 220 -20.07 22.41 3.55
N ILE A 221 -20.90 22.17 4.57
CA ILE A 221 -22.26 21.67 4.35
C ILE A 221 -23.08 22.78 3.67
N CYS A 222 -23.76 22.45 2.56
CA CYS A 222 -24.50 23.41 1.75
C CYS A 222 -25.48 24.24 2.59
N ASN A 223 -25.59 25.54 2.27
CA ASN A 223 -26.50 26.49 2.93
C ASN A 223 -26.25 26.62 4.45
N SER A 224 -25.00 26.48 4.89
CA SER A 224 -24.64 26.58 6.31
C SER A 224 -23.21 27.10 6.52
N ASN A 225 -22.87 27.39 7.77
CA ASN A 225 -21.51 27.74 8.20
C ASN A 225 -20.73 26.53 8.76
N VAL A 226 -21.25 25.30 8.63
CA VAL A 226 -20.54 24.09 9.08
C VAL A 226 -19.45 23.76 8.07
N THR A 227 -18.20 23.86 8.50
CA THR A 227 -17.00 23.72 7.66
C THR A 227 -16.10 22.60 8.18
N SER A 228 -15.32 21.99 7.27
CA SER A 228 -14.26 21.05 7.62
C SER A 228 -13.06 21.79 8.22
N PRO A 229 -12.10 21.07 8.81
CA PRO A 229 -10.74 21.58 8.94
C PRO A 229 -10.22 22.14 7.61
N LEU A 230 -9.39 23.18 7.69
CA LEU A 230 -8.73 23.78 6.52
C LEU A 230 -7.58 22.87 6.07
N GLY A 231 -7.72 22.26 4.90
CA GLY A 231 -6.67 21.46 4.29
C GLY A 231 -5.67 22.28 3.48
N ARG A 232 -4.49 21.71 3.28
CA ARG A 232 -3.41 22.19 2.42
C ARG A 232 -2.99 21.08 1.45
N THR A 233 -2.65 21.46 0.23
CA THR A 233 -2.26 20.53 -0.83
C THR A 233 -1.26 21.19 -1.79
N LYS A 234 -0.72 20.43 -2.74
CA LYS A 234 0.23 20.91 -3.76
C LYS A 234 0.07 20.10 -5.06
N THR A 235 -0.04 20.79 -6.20
CA THR A 235 0.00 20.16 -7.54
C THR A 235 1.41 19.67 -7.89
N THR A 236 1.55 18.75 -8.84
CA THR A 236 2.87 18.40 -9.41
C THR A 236 3.35 19.53 -10.33
N PRO A 237 4.66 19.64 -10.63
CA PRO A 237 5.09 20.40 -11.81
C PRO A 237 4.58 19.74 -13.11
N ASP A 238 4.56 20.47 -14.22
CA ASP A 238 4.31 19.88 -15.54
C ASP A 238 5.47 18.98 -15.95
N VAL A 239 5.21 17.96 -16.78
CA VAL A 239 6.15 16.87 -17.09
C VAL A 239 7.56 17.33 -17.49
N ASN A 240 7.74 18.48 -18.15
CA ASN A 240 9.05 18.95 -18.59
C ASN A 240 9.60 20.14 -17.77
N ASP A 241 8.91 20.57 -16.72
CA ASP A 241 9.35 21.71 -15.90
C ASP A 241 10.66 21.41 -15.17
N PHE A 242 11.44 22.46 -14.97
CA PHE A 242 12.60 22.45 -14.08
C PHE A 242 12.17 22.86 -12.66
N VAL A 243 12.13 21.91 -11.73
CA VAL A 243 12.02 22.16 -10.29
C VAL A 243 13.35 21.84 -9.61
N SER A 244 13.94 22.80 -8.90
CA SER A 244 15.30 22.69 -8.37
C SER A 244 15.45 21.64 -7.25
N LYS A 245 14.39 21.46 -6.44
CA LYS A 245 14.34 20.51 -5.34
C LYS A 245 12.90 20.08 -5.05
N VAL A 246 12.71 18.84 -4.62
CA VAL A 246 11.43 18.31 -4.11
C VAL A 246 11.70 17.43 -2.88
N GLY A 247 10.88 17.57 -1.85
CA GLY A 247 10.92 16.71 -0.66
C GLY A 247 9.80 15.66 -0.64
N LEU A 248 10.12 14.42 -0.27
CA LEU A 248 9.17 13.33 -0.05
C LEU A 248 9.30 12.83 1.39
N ALA A 249 8.19 12.53 2.06
CA ALA A 249 8.18 11.70 3.28
C ALA A 249 7.62 10.32 2.92
N ILE A 250 8.28 9.25 3.35
CA ILE A 250 7.92 7.87 3.02
C ILE A 250 7.58 7.11 4.30
N TYR A 251 6.47 6.36 4.25
CA TYR A 251 5.94 5.58 5.36
C TYR A 251 5.39 4.23 4.90
N SER A 252 5.30 3.28 5.83
CA SER A 252 4.51 2.05 5.74
C SER A 252 4.14 1.58 7.15
N CYS A 253 3.29 0.55 7.24
CA CYS A 253 3.16 -0.30 8.43
C CYS A 253 2.78 0.47 9.69
N SER A 254 1.55 0.98 9.71
CA SER A 254 0.99 1.77 10.80
C SER A 254 -0.01 0.96 11.63
N ASN A 255 0.36 -0.20 12.19
CA ASN A 255 -0.56 -0.99 13.03
C ASN A 255 -1.02 -0.18 14.25
N PHE A 256 -2.33 0.02 14.38
CA PHE A 256 -2.95 0.89 15.37
C PHE A 256 -2.73 0.44 16.83
N PRO A 257 -3.00 -0.83 17.21
CA PRO A 257 -2.65 -1.41 18.51
C PRO A 257 -1.24 -1.12 19.05
N PHE A 258 -0.20 -1.18 18.22
CA PHE A 258 1.19 -1.12 18.72
C PHE A 258 1.66 0.28 19.13
N GLY A 259 1.02 1.35 18.68
CA GLY A 259 1.37 2.70 19.11
C GLY A 259 0.69 3.84 18.36
N PHE A 260 0.94 5.06 18.82
CA PHE A 260 0.52 6.32 18.19
C PHE A 260 1.37 6.64 16.98
N PHE A 261 0.75 7.21 15.94
CA PHE A 261 1.41 7.43 14.65
C PHE A 261 2.24 8.73 14.59
N ASN A 262 3.07 8.96 15.61
CA ASN A 262 3.89 10.17 15.80
C ASN A 262 4.71 10.54 14.55
N ALA A 263 5.18 9.53 13.81
CA ALA A 263 5.95 9.67 12.58
C ALA A 263 5.24 10.53 11.51
N PHE A 264 3.93 10.33 11.28
CA PHE A 264 3.18 11.08 10.27
C PHE A 264 3.16 12.59 10.54
N GLY A 265 3.09 12.98 11.82
CA GLY A 265 2.98 14.39 12.19
C GLY A 265 4.30 15.15 12.09
N ASN A 266 5.44 14.47 12.14
CA ASN A 266 6.76 15.11 12.23
C ASN A 266 7.13 15.93 10.97
N PRO A 267 7.01 15.41 9.73
CA PRO A 267 7.19 16.22 8.52
C PRO A 267 6.15 17.32 8.35
N ALA A 268 4.94 17.15 8.88
CA ALA A 268 3.92 18.20 8.88
C ALA A 268 4.30 19.38 9.79
N ARG A 269 4.87 19.08 10.97
CA ARG A 269 5.40 20.08 11.92
C ARG A 269 6.67 20.77 11.41
N LYS A 270 7.55 20.04 10.71
CA LYS A 270 8.80 20.58 10.13
C LYS A 270 8.61 21.42 8.85
N GLU A 271 7.49 21.26 8.14
CA GLU A 271 7.31 21.72 6.75
C GLU A 271 8.43 21.25 5.79
N SER A 272 8.98 20.06 6.01
CA SER A 272 10.20 19.57 5.35
C SER A 272 10.00 18.99 3.94
N VAL A 273 8.75 18.67 3.55
CA VAL A 273 8.43 17.90 2.33
C VAL A 273 7.30 18.53 1.51
N ASP A 274 7.16 18.08 0.26
CA ASP A 274 6.12 18.50 -0.68
C ASP A 274 4.99 17.47 -0.82
N TYR A 275 5.35 16.18 -0.85
CA TYR A 275 4.44 15.05 -1.06
C TYR A 275 4.70 13.94 -0.03
N VAL A 276 3.66 13.16 0.28
CA VAL A 276 3.76 11.97 1.12
C VAL A 276 3.59 10.72 0.27
N ILE A 277 4.47 9.74 0.43
CA ILE A 277 4.35 8.41 -0.15
C ILE A 277 4.00 7.42 0.97
N HIS A 278 3.02 6.55 0.72
CA HIS A 278 2.70 5.43 1.63
C HIS A 278 2.85 4.13 0.85
N LEU A 279 3.67 3.20 1.34
CA LEU A 279 4.03 1.99 0.60
C LEU A 279 3.14 0.78 0.92
N GLY A 280 2.31 0.86 1.95
CA GLY A 280 1.34 -0.16 2.30
C GLY A 280 1.09 -0.24 3.80
N ASP A 281 0.20 -1.13 4.23
CA ASP A 281 -0.17 -1.36 5.63
C ASP A 281 -0.68 -0.10 6.33
N TYR A 282 -1.51 0.66 5.61
CA TYR A 282 -2.21 1.81 6.19
C TYR A 282 -3.24 1.35 7.23
N ILE A 283 -3.83 0.16 7.03
CA ILE A 283 -4.60 -0.57 8.05
C ILE A 283 -4.04 -1.98 8.24
N TYR A 284 -4.41 -2.60 9.35
CA TYR A 284 -4.32 -4.04 9.58
C TYR A 284 -5.72 -4.61 9.78
N GLU A 285 -5.90 -5.90 9.50
CA GLU A 285 -7.17 -6.61 9.44
C GLU A 285 -7.56 -7.32 10.76
N TYR A 286 -6.58 -7.64 11.59
CA TYR A 286 -6.69 -8.43 12.84
C TYR A 286 -7.67 -7.88 13.89
N ALA A 287 -8.01 -8.69 14.90
CA ALA A 287 -8.86 -8.26 16.02
C ALA A 287 -8.22 -7.20 16.93
N GLY A 288 -6.89 -7.10 16.96
CA GLY A 288 -6.13 -6.28 17.91
C GLY A 288 -5.74 -7.11 19.12
N ASP A 289 -6.17 -6.69 20.31
CA ASP A 289 -5.75 -7.29 21.59
C ASP A 289 -6.11 -8.77 21.73
N GLY A 290 -5.09 -9.61 21.94
CA GLY A 290 -5.23 -11.08 21.99
C GLY A 290 -5.13 -11.77 20.63
N ASP A 291 -4.89 -10.98 19.58
CA ASP A 291 -4.54 -11.35 18.22
C ASP A 291 -3.22 -10.59 17.90
N TYR A 292 -3.05 -10.04 16.69
CA TYR A 292 -1.88 -9.22 16.35
C TYR A 292 -1.94 -7.77 16.93
N GLY A 293 -1.67 -7.63 18.23
CA GLY A 293 -1.51 -6.34 18.93
C GLY A 293 -1.92 -6.36 20.41
N TYR A 294 -1.56 -5.30 21.16
CA TYR A 294 -1.92 -5.13 22.59
C TYR A 294 -2.20 -3.66 22.98
N GLY A 295 -3.17 -3.05 22.30
CA GLY A 295 -3.51 -1.63 22.39
C GLY A 295 -4.37 -1.20 23.59
N TYR A 296 -5.00 -2.10 24.36
CA TYR A 296 -5.86 -1.75 25.50
C TYR A 296 -5.16 -0.84 26.51
N SER A 297 -3.88 -1.11 26.80
CA SER A 297 -3.08 -0.38 27.80
C SER A 297 -2.84 1.10 27.45
N ILE A 298 -2.87 1.43 26.15
CA ILE A 298 -2.62 2.77 25.60
C ILE A 298 -3.85 3.37 24.90
N GLY A 299 -5.02 2.71 24.99
CA GLY A 299 -6.27 3.17 24.37
C GLY A 299 -6.28 3.08 22.84
N ARG A 300 -5.51 2.15 22.26
CA ARG A 300 -5.33 1.94 20.81
C ARG A 300 -6.07 0.70 20.30
N ILE A 301 -7.35 0.59 20.66
CA ILE A 301 -8.19 -0.56 20.31
C ILE A 301 -8.75 -0.36 18.89
N PRO A 302 -8.50 -1.26 17.92
CA PRO A 302 -9.05 -1.16 16.57
C PRO A 302 -10.54 -1.56 16.58
N THR A 303 -11.37 -0.90 15.76
CA THR A 303 -12.78 -1.27 15.59
C THR A 303 -13.04 -1.86 14.21
N PRO A 304 -13.95 -2.83 14.07
CA PRO A 304 -14.44 -3.70 15.16
C PRO A 304 -13.30 -4.56 15.71
N GLU A 305 -13.40 -5.01 16.97
CA GLU A 305 -12.45 -5.93 17.63
C GLU A 305 -12.65 -7.38 17.14
N ARG A 306 -12.36 -7.61 15.86
CA ARG A 306 -12.34 -8.92 15.17
C ARG A 306 -11.55 -8.82 13.87
N ILE A 307 -11.20 -9.97 13.31
CA ILE A 307 -10.73 -10.07 11.92
C ILE A 307 -11.79 -9.48 10.99
N ILE A 308 -11.39 -8.55 10.13
CA ILE A 308 -12.29 -7.83 9.22
C ILE A 308 -12.39 -8.55 7.87
N THR A 309 -13.62 -8.81 7.42
CA THR A 309 -13.88 -9.50 6.13
C THR A 309 -14.98 -8.83 5.31
N THR A 310 -15.85 -8.01 5.94
CA THR A 310 -16.97 -7.35 5.26
C THR A 310 -16.73 -5.86 5.00
N LEU A 311 -17.42 -5.27 4.02
CA LEU A 311 -17.26 -3.85 3.67
C LEU A 311 -17.49 -2.90 4.87
N TYR A 312 -18.35 -3.26 5.83
CA TYR A 312 -18.50 -2.48 7.06
C TYR A 312 -17.24 -2.56 7.92
N ASP A 313 -16.69 -3.75 8.11
CA ASP A 313 -15.54 -3.97 8.98
C ASP A 313 -14.32 -3.20 8.47
N TYR A 314 -14.06 -3.22 7.15
CA TYR A 314 -13.02 -2.38 6.54
C TYR A 314 -13.28 -0.88 6.67
N ARG A 315 -14.52 -0.41 6.43
CA ARG A 315 -14.87 1.02 6.61
C ARG A 315 -14.65 1.49 8.05
N GLU A 316 -15.12 0.70 9.02
CA GLU A 316 -14.94 0.94 10.46
C GLU A 316 -13.45 0.91 10.83
N ARG A 317 -12.66 -0.02 10.27
CA ARG A 317 -11.20 -0.06 10.48
C ARG A 317 -10.49 1.20 9.96
N PHE A 318 -10.81 1.64 8.74
CA PHE A 318 -10.30 2.91 8.20
C PHE A 318 -10.69 4.10 9.10
N ALA A 319 -11.90 4.09 9.65
CA ALA A 319 -12.35 5.12 10.59
C ALA A 319 -11.56 5.09 11.90
N THR A 320 -11.31 3.91 12.50
CA THR A 320 -10.50 3.81 13.73
C THR A 320 -9.12 4.40 13.52
N TYR A 321 -8.45 4.03 12.43
CA TYR A 321 -7.11 4.51 12.12
C TYR A 321 -7.11 6.03 11.89
N ARG A 322 -8.14 6.54 11.20
CA ARG A 322 -8.43 7.97 11.02
C ARG A 322 -8.84 8.72 12.30
N THR A 323 -8.80 8.11 13.48
CA THR A 323 -8.87 8.83 14.77
C THR A 323 -7.52 9.36 15.25
N ASP A 324 -6.41 8.86 14.70
CA ASP A 324 -5.07 9.31 15.06
C ASP A 324 -4.82 10.76 14.61
N LYS A 325 -4.36 11.60 15.53
CA LYS A 325 -4.21 13.05 15.31
C LYS A 325 -3.06 13.40 14.37
N ASP A 326 -2.00 12.62 14.35
CA ASP A 326 -0.82 12.90 13.52
C ASP A 326 -1.00 12.37 12.10
N LEU A 327 -1.75 11.26 11.95
CA LEU A 327 -2.28 10.83 10.65
C LEU A 327 -3.23 11.88 10.05
N LEU A 328 -4.18 12.40 10.84
CA LEU A 328 -5.08 13.47 10.40
C LEU A 328 -4.32 14.75 10.04
N LEU A 329 -3.34 15.14 10.85
CA LEU A 329 -2.48 16.30 10.58
C LEU A 329 -1.74 16.16 9.24
N SER A 330 -1.13 15.00 8.99
CA SER A 330 -0.38 14.75 7.76
C SER A 330 -1.27 14.78 6.51
N HIS A 331 -2.43 14.12 6.55
CA HIS A 331 -3.42 14.18 5.48
C HIS A 331 -4.01 15.57 5.24
N GLN A 332 -4.22 16.34 6.31
CA GLN A 332 -4.65 17.73 6.22
C GLN A 332 -3.58 18.63 5.60
N THR A 333 -2.29 18.26 5.68
CA THR A 333 -1.15 19.14 5.36
C THR A 333 -0.57 18.92 3.96
N TYR A 334 -0.61 17.69 3.45
CA TYR A 334 0.08 17.28 2.21
C TYR A 334 -0.83 16.47 1.25
N PRO A 335 -0.53 16.50 -0.05
CA PRO A 335 -1.00 15.48 -0.99
C PRO A 335 -0.29 14.14 -0.73
N TRP A 336 -1.08 13.08 -0.57
CA TRP A 336 -0.59 11.70 -0.43
C TRP A 336 -0.64 10.95 -1.76
N ILE A 337 0.37 10.14 -2.03
CA ILE A 337 0.44 9.16 -3.11
C ILE A 337 0.61 7.78 -2.46
N PRO A 338 -0.49 7.16 -2.01
CA PRO A 338 -0.44 5.87 -1.32
C PRO A 338 -0.54 4.72 -2.31
N VAL A 339 0.04 3.59 -1.94
CA VAL A 339 -0.31 2.27 -2.47
C VAL A 339 -0.67 1.35 -1.30
N TRP A 340 -1.37 0.26 -1.58
CA TRP A 340 -1.60 -0.80 -0.61
C TRP A 340 -0.44 -1.77 -0.57
N ASP A 341 -0.33 -2.52 0.53
CA ASP A 341 0.30 -3.82 0.54
C ASP A 341 -0.75 -4.90 0.83
N ASP A 342 -0.49 -5.88 1.70
CA ASP A 342 -1.37 -7.03 1.93
C ASP A 342 -2.43 -6.75 3.00
N HIS A 343 -2.06 -6.18 4.15
CA HIS A 343 -2.93 -5.94 5.31
C HIS A 343 -4.07 -4.94 5.05
N GLU A 344 -4.05 -4.21 3.93
CA GLU A 344 -5.25 -3.57 3.38
C GLU A 344 -6.41 -4.54 3.10
N VAL A 345 -6.10 -5.82 2.86
CA VAL A 345 -7.03 -6.94 2.75
C VAL A 345 -6.78 -7.95 3.87
N ALA A 346 -5.63 -8.63 3.85
CA ALA A 346 -5.23 -9.71 4.75
C ALA A 346 -3.76 -10.10 4.52
N ASP A 347 -3.11 -10.55 5.59
CA ASP A 347 -1.76 -11.12 5.69
C ASP A 347 -1.34 -12.06 4.53
N ASN A 348 -0.14 -11.82 3.98
CA ASN A 348 0.52 -12.51 2.86
C ASN A 348 -0.41 -12.82 1.67
N THR A 349 -1.23 -11.85 1.28
CA THR A 349 -2.15 -12.01 0.14
C THR A 349 -1.43 -12.00 -1.22
N TYR A 350 -1.94 -12.81 -2.15
CA TYR A 350 -1.54 -12.91 -3.55
C TYR A 350 -2.80 -13.07 -4.41
N ARG A 351 -2.69 -13.15 -5.76
CA ARG A 351 -3.88 -13.18 -6.66
C ARG A 351 -5.02 -14.10 -6.23
N ASP A 352 -4.72 -15.34 -5.81
CA ASP A 352 -5.75 -16.38 -5.56
C ASP A 352 -6.00 -16.72 -4.07
N GLY A 353 -5.32 -16.06 -3.11
CA GLY A 353 -5.43 -16.39 -1.68
C GLY A 353 -4.66 -15.45 -0.74
N GLU A 354 -4.57 -15.85 0.52
CA GLU A 354 -3.95 -15.13 1.66
C GLU A 354 -3.59 -16.15 2.77
N ALA A 355 -2.79 -15.77 3.77
CA ALA A 355 -2.14 -16.70 4.72
C ALA A 355 -3.09 -17.74 5.32
N TYR A 356 -4.25 -17.29 5.81
CA TYR A 356 -5.24 -18.12 6.49
C TYR A 356 -6.42 -18.57 5.60
N LEU A 357 -6.52 -18.05 4.37
CA LEU A 357 -7.56 -18.40 3.39
C LEU A 357 -6.94 -18.82 2.05
N ASN A 358 -6.42 -20.05 2.02
CA ASN A 358 -5.71 -20.65 0.87
C ASN A 358 -6.63 -21.24 -0.22
N ASN A 359 -7.85 -20.71 -0.35
CA ASN A 359 -8.85 -21.10 -1.36
C ASN A 359 -9.23 -22.60 -1.35
N THR A 360 -9.17 -23.26 -0.19
CA THR A 360 -9.71 -24.61 0.03
C THR A 360 -11.07 -24.56 0.74
N GLU A 361 -11.89 -25.60 0.60
CA GLU A 361 -13.17 -25.71 1.33
C GLU A 361 -12.95 -25.64 2.85
N ALA A 362 -11.88 -26.27 3.34
CA ALA A 362 -11.52 -26.24 4.76
C ALA A 362 -11.16 -24.83 5.24
N SER A 363 -10.31 -24.09 4.51
CA SER A 363 -9.96 -22.71 4.87
C SER A 363 -11.17 -21.77 4.77
N PHE A 364 -12.02 -21.94 3.75
CA PHE A 364 -13.25 -21.16 3.59
C PHE A 364 -14.25 -21.36 4.74
N ILE A 365 -14.39 -22.59 5.24
CA ILE A 365 -15.22 -22.88 6.41
C ILE A 365 -14.59 -22.29 7.69
N ALA A 366 -13.26 -22.35 7.82
CA ALA A 366 -12.53 -21.82 8.98
C ALA A 366 -12.58 -20.28 9.08
N ASP A 367 -12.41 -19.56 7.97
CA ASP A 367 -12.46 -18.09 7.89
C ASP A 367 -13.89 -17.52 8.03
N GLY A 368 -14.91 -18.40 8.06
CA GLY A 368 -16.31 -18.01 8.28
C GLY A 368 -17.14 -17.79 7.02
N GLY A 369 -16.67 -18.25 5.86
CA GLY A 369 -17.46 -18.37 4.64
C GLY A 369 -17.50 -17.12 3.76
N VAL A 370 -16.52 -16.22 3.86
CA VAL A 370 -16.27 -15.16 2.86
C VAL A 370 -15.21 -15.70 1.89
N SER A 371 -15.41 -15.51 0.57
CA SER A 371 -14.40 -15.92 -0.41
C SER A 371 -13.31 -14.86 -0.54
N VAL A 372 -12.11 -15.27 -0.94
CA VAL A 372 -10.95 -14.41 -1.23
C VAL A 372 -11.38 -13.20 -2.08
N ASP A 373 -12.03 -13.46 -3.22
CA ASP A 373 -12.53 -12.41 -4.12
C ASP A 373 -13.49 -11.45 -3.40
N GLN A 374 -14.41 -11.97 -2.59
CA GLN A 374 -15.40 -11.14 -1.90
C GLN A 374 -14.75 -10.29 -0.79
N ARG A 375 -13.72 -10.80 -0.11
CA ARG A 375 -12.92 -10.07 0.88
C ARG A 375 -12.13 -8.95 0.21
N LYS A 376 -11.36 -9.27 -0.85
CA LYS A 376 -10.63 -8.29 -1.68
C LYS A 376 -11.53 -7.20 -2.22
N MET A 377 -12.69 -7.56 -2.78
CA MET A 377 -13.67 -6.60 -3.28
C MET A 377 -14.15 -5.65 -2.16
N ASN A 378 -14.42 -6.15 -0.95
CA ASN A 378 -14.83 -5.33 0.19
C ASN A 378 -13.72 -4.35 0.62
N ALA A 379 -12.49 -4.86 0.74
CA ALA A 379 -11.30 -4.10 1.11
C ALA A 379 -10.96 -3.00 0.10
N VAL A 380 -10.80 -3.34 -1.18
CA VAL A 380 -10.53 -2.40 -2.28
C VAL A 380 -11.62 -1.34 -2.40
N ARG A 381 -12.88 -1.71 -2.14
CA ARG A 381 -14.00 -0.75 -2.08
C ARG A 381 -13.86 0.24 -0.92
N ALA A 382 -13.51 -0.23 0.28
CA ALA A 382 -13.26 0.63 1.43
C ALA A 382 -12.03 1.54 1.20
N TYR A 383 -10.92 0.98 0.71
CA TYR A 383 -9.71 1.73 0.36
C TYR A 383 -10.02 2.85 -0.64
N PHE A 384 -10.73 2.53 -1.73
CA PHE A 384 -11.15 3.55 -2.70
C PHE A 384 -12.10 4.60 -2.12
N GLU A 385 -12.95 4.26 -1.15
CA GLU A 385 -13.82 5.24 -0.48
C GLU A 385 -13.07 6.14 0.52
N TRP A 386 -12.04 5.62 1.20
CA TRP A 386 -11.37 6.26 2.35
C TRP A 386 -10.00 6.89 2.04
N MET A 387 -9.36 6.52 0.93
CA MET A 387 -8.05 7.05 0.52
C MET A 387 -8.19 8.10 -0.59
N PRO A 388 -7.38 9.18 -0.59
CA PRO A 388 -7.48 10.28 -1.55
C PRO A 388 -6.86 9.95 -2.93
N ILE A 389 -7.05 8.72 -3.41
CA ILE A 389 -6.55 8.25 -4.72
C ILE A 389 -7.51 8.55 -5.87
N ARG A 390 -6.98 8.65 -7.08
CA ARG A 390 -7.76 8.68 -8.34
C ARG A 390 -8.40 7.32 -8.63
N GLN A 391 -9.36 7.31 -9.55
CA GLN A 391 -9.71 6.08 -10.25
C GLN A 391 -8.55 5.71 -11.19
N VAL A 392 -8.24 4.43 -11.29
CA VAL A 392 -7.29 3.88 -12.27
C VAL A 392 -8.00 2.84 -13.12
N GLU A 393 -7.34 2.33 -14.16
CA GLU A 393 -7.85 1.21 -14.94
C GLU A 393 -7.77 -0.10 -14.15
N MET A 394 -8.60 -0.28 -13.12
CA MET A 394 -8.87 -1.62 -12.62
C MET A 394 -9.47 -2.43 -13.78
N ASP A 395 -8.93 -3.59 -14.08
CA ASP A 395 -9.59 -4.61 -14.89
C ASP A 395 -10.31 -5.59 -13.92
N ASP A 396 -10.32 -6.87 -14.26
CA ASP A 396 -10.83 -7.98 -13.44
C ASP A 396 -9.96 -8.26 -12.21
N ASN A 397 -8.71 -7.80 -12.21
CA ASN A 397 -7.68 -8.08 -11.20
C ASN A 397 -7.35 -6.87 -10.28
N LEU A 398 -8.16 -5.82 -10.28
CA LEU A 398 -8.15 -4.76 -9.25
C LEU A 398 -6.86 -3.91 -9.09
N ARG A 399 -6.15 -3.59 -10.17
CA ARG A 399 -4.95 -2.69 -10.23
C ARG A 399 -4.97 -1.42 -9.34
N ILE A 400 -3.86 -1.10 -8.66
CA ILE A 400 -3.59 0.28 -8.11
C ILE A 400 -2.37 1.03 -8.70
N TRP A 401 -1.46 0.33 -9.40
CA TRP A 401 -0.18 0.91 -9.84
C TRP A 401 -0.35 2.07 -10.84
N ARG A 402 0.50 3.09 -10.69
CA ARG A 402 0.45 4.35 -11.44
C ARG A 402 1.76 5.12 -11.32
N SER A 403 1.98 6.09 -12.20
CA SER A 403 3.20 6.90 -12.25
C SER A 403 2.90 8.41 -12.22
N PHE A 404 3.86 9.18 -11.70
CA PHE A 404 3.80 10.64 -11.58
C PHE A 404 5.11 11.25 -12.06
N SER A 405 5.04 12.06 -13.12
CA SER A 405 6.20 12.83 -13.60
C SER A 405 6.34 14.13 -12.81
N ILE A 406 7.31 14.17 -11.90
CA ILE A 406 7.68 15.36 -11.13
C ILE A 406 8.71 16.15 -11.94
N GLY A 407 8.22 16.69 -13.07
CA GLY A 407 9.00 17.49 -14.00
C GLY A 407 10.07 16.68 -14.72
N SER A 408 11.13 17.39 -15.12
CA SER A 408 12.37 16.75 -15.58
C SER A 408 13.25 16.24 -14.43
N LEU A 409 12.83 16.40 -13.17
CA LEU A 409 13.60 15.97 -12.00
C LEU A 409 13.43 14.46 -11.72
N PHE A 410 12.22 13.93 -11.59
CA PHE A 410 12.04 12.48 -11.43
C PHE A 410 10.68 11.97 -11.89
N ASP A 411 10.63 10.70 -12.27
CA ASP A 411 9.40 9.93 -12.36
C ASP A 411 9.25 9.05 -11.11
N LEU A 412 8.11 9.17 -10.43
CA LEU A 412 7.70 8.22 -9.39
C LEU A 412 6.86 7.13 -10.05
N ILE A 413 7.23 5.87 -9.83
CA ILE A 413 6.60 4.69 -10.43
C ILE A 413 6.14 3.81 -9.27
N MET A 414 4.86 3.90 -8.90
CA MET A 414 4.27 3.13 -7.80
C MET A 414 3.79 1.78 -8.33
N LEU A 415 4.34 0.68 -7.81
CA LEU A 415 3.99 -0.70 -8.16
C LEU A 415 2.84 -1.22 -7.28
N ASP A 416 2.14 -2.25 -7.76
CA ASP A 416 1.35 -3.19 -6.96
C ASP A 416 2.10 -4.53 -6.93
N THR A 417 2.45 -5.03 -5.74
CA THR A 417 3.13 -6.33 -5.61
C THR A 417 2.29 -7.34 -4.83
N ARG A 418 0.96 -7.20 -4.80
CA ARG A 418 0.06 -8.06 -4.01
C ARG A 418 -1.12 -8.59 -4.80
N HIS A 419 -2.11 -7.74 -5.06
CA HIS A 419 -3.47 -8.21 -5.34
C HIS A 419 -3.68 -8.61 -6.79
N TYR A 420 -2.96 -7.96 -7.70
CA TYR A 420 -3.24 -8.01 -9.13
C TYR A 420 -3.02 -9.39 -9.76
N ASP A 421 -1.76 -9.78 -9.92
CA ASP A 421 -1.40 -11.03 -10.60
C ASP A 421 -0.10 -11.61 -10.01
N ARG A 422 0.11 -11.35 -8.71
CA ARG A 422 1.20 -11.94 -7.91
C ARG A 422 1.00 -13.46 -7.86
N SER A 423 2.05 -14.20 -8.21
CA SER A 423 2.07 -15.66 -8.05
C SER A 423 2.01 -16.05 -6.57
N ILE A 424 1.59 -17.29 -6.25
CA ILE A 424 1.52 -17.79 -4.86
C ILE A 424 2.79 -17.45 -4.05
N THR A 425 2.58 -16.88 -2.88
CA THR A 425 3.61 -16.41 -1.95
C THR A 425 3.84 -17.41 -0.82
N ASP A 426 4.74 -17.11 0.11
CA ASP A 426 4.88 -17.84 1.36
C ASP A 426 3.67 -17.54 2.28
N LEU A 427 2.99 -18.59 2.70
CA LEU A 427 1.81 -18.60 3.57
C LEU A 427 2.14 -19.38 4.86
N TYR A 428 3.41 -19.46 5.24
CA TYR A 428 4.00 -20.19 6.38
C TYR A 428 3.95 -21.71 6.29
N TRP A 429 2.93 -22.30 5.66
CA TRP A 429 2.81 -23.76 5.50
C TRP A 429 3.42 -24.29 4.19
N ASN A 430 3.83 -23.41 3.28
CA ASN A 430 4.34 -23.74 1.95
C ASN A 430 5.75 -23.17 1.66
N THR A 431 6.48 -22.68 2.67
CA THR A 431 7.86 -22.14 2.55
C THR A 431 8.76 -23.00 1.66
N ASP A 432 8.94 -24.29 1.97
CA ASP A 432 9.74 -25.25 1.17
C ASP A 432 9.33 -25.28 -0.32
N TYR A 433 8.04 -25.17 -0.61
CA TYR A 433 7.51 -25.16 -1.97
C TYR A 433 7.85 -23.84 -2.68
N VAL A 434 7.66 -22.70 -2.01
CA VAL A 434 7.97 -21.37 -2.57
C VAL A 434 9.48 -21.21 -2.77
N HIS A 435 10.30 -21.66 -1.82
CA HIS A 435 11.75 -21.79 -1.97
C HIS A 435 12.11 -22.54 -3.26
N ALA A 436 11.58 -23.75 -3.44
CA ALA A 436 11.90 -24.62 -4.56
C ALA A 436 11.52 -24.03 -5.93
N ILE A 437 10.54 -23.12 -5.99
CA ILE A 437 10.13 -22.42 -7.21
C ILE A 437 10.60 -20.96 -7.29
N SER A 438 11.28 -20.41 -6.27
CA SER A 438 11.59 -18.97 -6.13
C SER A 438 12.27 -18.32 -7.35
N ASN A 439 13.04 -19.09 -8.12
CA ASN A 439 13.72 -18.67 -9.34
C ASN A 439 13.14 -19.32 -10.63
N ASP A 440 11.93 -19.88 -10.58
CA ASP A 440 11.23 -20.36 -11.77
C ASP A 440 10.87 -19.19 -12.70
N ALA A 441 11.20 -19.33 -13.98
CA ALA A 441 11.05 -18.29 -14.99
C ALA A 441 9.61 -17.77 -15.12
N GLY A 442 8.63 -18.63 -14.86
CA GLY A 442 7.20 -18.31 -14.92
C GLY A 442 6.66 -17.48 -13.76
N ARG A 443 7.38 -17.37 -12.63
CA ARG A 443 6.91 -16.58 -11.48
C ARG A 443 6.97 -15.08 -11.76
N SER A 444 5.98 -14.37 -11.21
CA SER A 444 5.88 -12.91 -11.26
C SER A 444 5.29 -12.37 -9.97
N MET A 445 5.86 -11.25 -9.51
CA MET A 445 5.40 -10.45 -8.37
C MET A 445 4.26 -9.52 -8.78
N MET A 446 4.23 -9.12 -10.05
CA MET A 446 3.36 -8.04 -10.58
C MET A 446 2.41 -8.52 -11.69
N GLY A 447 2.68 -9.68 -12.27
CA GLY A 447 2.03 -10.16 -13.49
C GLY A 447 2.52 -9.48 -14.77
N SER A 448 2.20 -10.12 -15.90
CA SER A 448 2.72 -9.72 -17.21
C SER A 448 2.28 -8.31 -17.65
N ARG A 449 1.06 -7.87 -17.31
CA ARG A 449 0.55 -6.55 -17.69
C ARG A 449 1.32 -5.42 -17.01
N GLN A 450 1.57 -5.56 -15.70
CA GLN A 450 2.30 -4.57 -14.93
C GLN A 450 3.80 -4.64 -15.16
N GLU A 451 4.41 -5.83 -15.34
CA GLU A 451 5.82 -5.93 -15.76
C GLU A 451 6.08 -5.15 -17.06
N ASN A 452 5.27 -5.38 -18.09
CA ASN A 452 5.40 -4.65 -19.36
C ASN A 452 5.14 -3.14 -19.20
N TRP A 453 4.16 -2.73 -18.39
CA TRP A 453 3.94 -1.32 -18.09
C TRP A 453 5.15 -0.71 -17.38
N PHE A 454 5.72 -1.39 -16.39
CA PHE A 454 6.83 -0.94 -15.56
C PHE A 454 8.10 -0.73 -16.40
N TYR A 455 8.47 -1.72 -17.22
CA TYR A 455 9.60 -1.60 -18.13
C TYR A 455 9.39 -0.47 -19.15
N ASN A 456 8.17 -0.29 -19.67
CA ASN A 456 7.84 0.86 -20.51
C ASN A 456 7.93 2.20 -19.78
N GLN A 457 7.54 2.30 -18.50
CA GLN A 457 7.75 3.52 -17.69
C GLN A 457 9.24 3.81 -17.48
N LEU A 458 10.02 2.78 -17.16
CA LEU A 458 11.47 2.89 -17.00
C LEU A 458 12.12 3.41 -18.30
N SER A 459 11.92 2.76 -19.45
CA SER A 459 12.44 3.24 -20.74
C SER A 459 11.98 4.67 -21.06
N SER A 460 10.67 4.95 -20.98
CA SER A 460 10.12 6.28 -21.29
C SER A 460 10.73 7.39 -20.42
N SER A 461 11.04 7.09 -19.16
CA SER A 461 11.70 8.01 -18.24
C SER A 461 13.17 8.31 -18.64
N ALA A 462 13.92 7.30 -19.10
CA ALA A 462 15.26 7.52 -19.69
C ALA A 462 15.19 8.39 -20.94
N ASP A 463 14.34 7.99 -21.89
CA ASP A 463 14.28 8.60 -23.22
C ASP A 463 13.83 10.06 -23.15
N ARG A 464 12.98 10.39 -22.18
CA ARG A 464 12.57 11.75 -21.83
C ARG A 464 13.68 12.58 -21.16
N GLY A 465 14.70 11.93 -20.61
CA GLY A 465 15.77 12.58 -19.85
C GLY A 465 15.39 13.01 -18.44
N ALA A 466 14.41 12.34 -17.82
CA ALA A 466 14.10 12.56 -16.41
C ALA A 466 15.32 12.19 -15.55
N ARG A 467 15.66 13.03 -14.57
CA ARG A 467 16.95 12.87 -13.87
C ARG A 467 17.00 11.63 -12.98
N TRP A 468 15.88 11.20 -12.39
CA TRP A 468 15.79 10.00 -11.55
C TRP A 468 14.53 9.18 -11.83
N ARG A 469 14.58 7.88 -11.53
CA ARG A 469 13.39 7.04 -11.34
C ARG A 469 13.29 6.61 -9.89
N ILE A 470 12.14 6.87 -9.27
CA ILE A 470 11.81 6.42 -7.92
C ILE A 470 10.78 5.30 -8.07
N ILE A 471 11.13 4.10 -7.65
CA ILE A 471 10.32 2.89 -7.81
C ILE A 471 9.73 2.55 -6.45
N GLY A 472 8.42 2.77 -6.28
CA GLY A 472 7.71 2.39 -5.07
C GLY A 472 7.35 0.91 -5.12
N SER A 473 8.03 0.12 -4.30
CA SER A 473 7.73 -1.28 -3.99
C SER A 473 7.11 -1.34 -2.60
N GLN A 474 6.30 -2.37 -2.35
CA GLN A 474 5.80 -2.67 -1.02
C GLN A 474 6.90 -3.38 -0.22
N THR A 475 7.33 -4.55 -0.71
CA THR A 475 8.34 -5.41 -0.09
C THR A 475 9.76 -5.09 -0.55
N VAL A 476 10.76 -5.51 0.23
CA VAL A 476 12.19 -5.29 -0.02
C VAL A 476 12.62 -5.93 -1.36
N PHE A 477 13.30 -5.14 -2.19
CA PHE A 477 13.69 -5.53 -3.55
C PHE A 477 15.08 -6.16 -3.60
N SER A 478 16.03 -5.65 -2.83
CA SER A 478 17.38 -6.22 -2.69
C SER A 478 17.31 -7.66 -2.18
N ARG A 479 18.36 -8.44 -2.46
CA ARG A 479 18.49 -9.75 -1.84
C ARG A 479 18.94 -9.56 -0.40
N ILE A 480 18.27 -10.21 0.56
CA ILE A 480 18.67 -10.20 1.97
C ILE A 480 18.79 -11.65 2.46
N ASN A 481 20.03 -12.04 2.77
CA ASN A 481 20.34 -13.25 3.51
C ASN A 481 20.02 -13.03 4.99
N GLU A 482 18.90 -13.59 5.42
CA GLU A 482 18.34 -13.59 6.78
C GLU A 482 18.51 -14.95 7.45
N SER A 483 19.59 -15.70 7.14
CA SER A 483 19.87 -17.01 7.77
C SER A 483 20.04 -16.96 9.29
N VAL A 484 20.19 -15.76 9.86
CA VAL A 484 20.18 -15.50 11.31
C VAL A 484 18.76 -15.59 11.92
N ALA A 485 17.71 -15.35 11.12
CA ALA A 485 16.30 -15.57 11.48
C ALA A 485 15.81 -16.95 11.04
N TYR A 486 15.89 -17.23 9.73
CA TYR A 486 15.25 -18.40 9.11
C TYR A 486 16.14 -19.65 9.06
N GLY A 487 17.42 -19.53 9.41
CA GLY A 487 18.39 -20.62 9.33
C GLY A 487 19.03 -20.79 7.95
N ASN A 488 19.88 -21.79 7.80
CA ASN A 488 20.75 -21.95 6.60
C ASN A 488 20.11 -22.72 5.43
N VAL A 489 18.89 -23.25 5.57
CA VAL A 489 18.21 -24.02 4.51
C VAL A 489 17.40 -23.06 3.63
N ASP A 490 16.58 -22.24 4.29
CA ASP A 490 15.64 -21.30 3.68
C ASP A 490 15.95 -19.87 4.16
N PRO A 491 17.11 -19.29 3.76
CA PRO A 491 17.67 -18.12 4.43
C PRO A 491 17.10 -16.78 3.94
N LEU A 492 16.02 -16.76 3.15
CA LEU A 492 15.50 -15.56 2.49
C LEU A 492 14.02 -15.38 2.83
N ASP A 493 13.56 -14.14 2.84
CA ASP A 493 12.13 -13.85 2.82
C ASP A 493 11.54 -14.16 1.43
N TYR A 494 10.69 -15.20 1.36
CA TYR A 494 10.00 -15.61 0.14
C TYR A 494 8.68 -14.90 -0.13
N ASP A 495 8.27 -14.01 0.78
CA ASP A 495 7.22 -13.02 0.54
C ASP A 495 7.80 -11.68 0.00
N ALA A 496 9.05 -11.36 0.30
CA ALA A 496 9.80 -10.33 -0.43
C ALA A 496 10.18 -10.75 -1.87
N TRP A 497 10.90 -9.88 -2.60
CA TRP A 497 11.36 -10.15 -3.97
C TRP A 497 12.33 -11.35 -4.09
N ASP A 498 12.87 -11.85 -2.98
CA ASP A 498 13.65 -13.09 -2.94
C ASP A 498 12.82 -14.36 -3.21
N GLY A 499 11.49 -14.32 -3.08
CA GLY A 499 10.56 -15.35 -3.58
C GLY A 499 10.21 -15.25 -5.07
N TYR A 500 10.73 -14.24 -5.77
CA TYR A 500 10.38 -13.88 -7.15
C TYR A 500 11.64 -13.52 -7.97
N GLN A 501 12.73 -14.25 -7.74
CA GLN A 501 14.07 -13.95 -8.24
C GLN A 501 14.11 -13.81 -9.76
N ALA A 502 13.38 -14.66 -10.49
CA ALA A 502 13.30 -14.56 -11.94
C ALA A 502 12.66 -13.24 -12.42
N ASN A 503 11.66 -12.72 -11.71
CA ASN A 503 11.06 -11.41 -12.01
C ASN A 503 12.03 -10.28 -11.67
N ARG A 504 12.71 -10.34 -10.52
CA ARG A 504 13.74 -9.35 -10.16
C ARG A 504 14.87 -9.31 -11.20
N ASN A 505 15.31 -10.48 -11.66
CA ASN A 505 16.34 -10.62 -12.69
C ASN A 505 15.88 -10.06 -14.05
N ARG A 506 14.61 -10.20 -14.44
CA ARG A 506 14.04 -9.52 -15.62
C ARG A 506 14.12 -7.99 -15.49
N THR A 507 13.82 -7.45 -14.31
CA THR A 507 13.98 -6.01 -14.03
C THR A 507 15.43 -5.58 -14.18
N PHE A 508 16.38 -6.26 -13.52
CA PHE A 508 17.81 -5.93 -13.65
C PHE A 508 18.31 -6.03 -15.10
N ASN A 509 17.90 -7.06 -15.84
CA ASN A 509 18.24 -7.22 -17.25
C ASN A 509 17.72 -6.04 -18.09
N HIS A 510 16.47 -5.64 -17.89
CA HIS A 510 15.89 -4.48 -18.58
C HIS A 510 16.66 -3.19 -18.27
N LEU A 511 17.06 -2.97 -17.00
CA LEU A 511 17.86 -1.80 -16.62
C LEU A 511 19.24 -1.82 -17.33
N MET A 512 19.90 -2.97 -17.36
CA MET A 512 21.24 -3.13 -17.95
C MET A 512 21.25 -3.02 -19.47
N GLU A 513 20.36 -3.74 -20.18
CA GLU A 513 20.29 -3.75 -21.64
C GLU A 513 19.99 -2.36 -22.23
N ASN A 514 19.19 -1.56 -21.52
CA ASN A 514 18.78 -0.22 -21.95
C ASN A 514 19.63 0.90 -21.32
N ASN A 515 20.72 0.57 -20.63
CA ASN A 515 21.64 1.51 -19.97
C ASN A 515 20.92 2.52 -19.05
N ILE A 516 19.99 2.01 -18.24
CA ILE A 516 19.12 2.78 -17.36
C ILE A 516 19.78 2.98 -15.99
N GLY A 517 20.21 4.22 -15.72
CA GLY A 517 20.72 4.67 -14.42
C GLY A 517 19.76 5.59 -13.65
N ASN A 518 20.24 6.05 -12.49
CA ASN A 518 19.54 6.91 -11.52
C ASN A 518 18.24 6.28 -10.98
N ASN A 519 18.31 4.98 -10.68
CA ASN A 519 17.22 4.23 -10.07
C ASN A 519 17.34 4.26 -8.54
N ILE A 520 16.26 4.66 -7.88
CA ILE A 520 16.08 4.51 -6.43
C ILE A 520 14.86 3.63 -6.22
N VAL A 521 14.99 2.53 -5.47
CA VAL A 521 13.85 1.76 -4.98
C VAL A 521 13.50 2.26 -3.57
N ILE A 522 12.21 2.40 -3.28
CA ILE A 522 11.69 2.67 -1.95
C ILE A 522 10.73 1.54 -1.55
N SER A 523 10.93 1.01 -0.34
CA SER A 523 10.23 -0.19 0.17
C SER A 523 9.80 -0.02 1.63
N GLY A 524 8.86 -0.86 2.09
CA GLY A 524 8.29 -0.89 3.44
C GLY A 524 8.21 -2.31 4.00
N ASP A 525 6.99 -2.76 4.32
CA ASP A 525 6.62 -4.15 4.68
C ASP A 525 7.37 -4.72 5.90
N SER A 526 8.62 -5.15 5.78
CA SER A 526 9.55 -5.71 6.79
C SER A 526 9.70 -5.04 8.19
N HIS A 527 8.98 -3.98 8.51
CA HIS A 527 9.03 -3.20 9.77
C HIS A 527 10.43 -2.73 10.24
N ALA A 528 11.44 -2.79 9.37
CA ALA A 528 12.84 -2.45 9.66
C ALA A 528 13.44 -1.50 8.62
N SER A 529 14.51 -0.78 8.98
CA SER A 529 15.21 0.09 8.04
C SER A 529 16.33 -0.68 7.33
N TRP A 530 16.39 -0.60 6.01
CA TRP A 530 17.44 -1.24 5.19
C TRP A 530 17.93 -0.29 4.12
N VAL A 531 19.25 -0.20 3.94
CA VAL A 531 19.86 0.68 2.93
C VAL A 531 20.94 -0.07 2.18
N SER A 532 20.67 -0.33 0.90
CA SER A 532 21.45 -1.23 0.06
C SER A 532 21.83 -0.57 -1.27
N ASP A 533 23.00 -0.90 -1.79
CA ASP A 533 23.26 -0.74 -3.22
C ASP A 533 22.39 -1.78 -3.97
N LEU A 534 21.76 -1.44 -5.09
CA LEU A 534 21.01 -2.41 -5.90
C LEU A 534 21.99 -3.23 -6.74
N VAL A 535 22.03 -4.55 -6.53
CA VAL A 535 23.05 -5.44 -7.10
C VAL A 535 22.44 -6.73 -7.64
N TRP A 536 22.84 -7.13 -8.85
CA TRP A 536 22.57 -8.46 -9.40
C TRP A 536 23.77 -9.38 -9.14
N LEU A 537 23.84 -9.91 -7.91
CA LEU A 537 25.03 -10.60 -7.37
C LEU A 537 25.57 -11.74 -8.26
N ASP A 538 24.67 -12.52 -8.87
CA ASP A 538 25.03 -13.69 -9.67
C ASP A 538 25.32 -13.38 -11.15
N HIS A 539 25.33 -12.10 -11.54
CA HIS A 539 25.52 -11.64 -12.93
C HIS A 539 26.74 -10.73 -13.12
N ALA A 540 27.00 -9.80 -12.19
CA ALA A 540 28.08 -8.83 -12.31
C ALA A 540 28.98 -8.78 -11.07
N ASN A 541 30.29 -8.58 -11.27
CA ASN A 541 31.24 -8.39 -10.18
C ASN A 541 30.90 -7.11 -9.39
N TYR A 542 30.32 -7.28 -8.21
CA TYR A 542 30.08 -6.21 -7.27
C TYR A 542 31.26 -5.99 -6.33
N SER A 543 31.56 -4.73 -6.02
CA SER A 543 32.57 -4.32 -5.04
C SER A 543 31.93 -3.45 -3.97
N ALA A 544 31.55 -4.05 -2.85
CA ALA A 544 30.92 -3.36 -1.73
C ALA A 544 31.68 -2.09 -1.30
N ALA A 545 33.02 -2.15 -1.25
CA ALA A 545 33.88 -1.05 -0.83
C ALA A 545 33.84 0.17 -1.78
N THR A 546 33.45 -0.01 -3.04
CA THR A 546 33.43 1.05 -4.07
C THR A 546 32.06 1.29 -4.71
N GLY A 547 31.11 0.38 -4.52
CA GLY A 547 29.81 0.34 -5.21
C GLY A 547 29.88 0.03 -6.70
N ALA A 548 31.06 -0.31 -7.24
CA ALA A 548 31.18 -0.72 -8.63
C ALA A 548 30.37 -2.01 -8.86
N GLY A 549 29.57 -2.04 -9.92
CA GLY A 549 28.63 -3.12 -10.23
C GLY A 549 27.18 -2.89 -9.76
N SER A 550 26.90 -1.79 -9.06
CA SER A 550 25.53 -1.44 -8.65
C SER A 550 24.73 -0.74 -9.76
N LEU A 551 23.40 -0.91 -9.72
CA LEU A 551 22.41 -0.44 -10.69
C LEU A 551 21.51 0.68 -10.13
N GLY A 552 21.72 1.09 -8.87
CA GLY A 552 20.89 2.04 -8.15
C GLY A 552 21.01 1.84 -6.64
N VAL A 553 20.06 2.38 -5.86
CA VAL A 553 20.04 2.24 -4.39
C VAL A 553 18.64 1.90 -3.91
N GLU A 554 18.53 1.08 -2.88
CA GLU A 554 17.29 0.86 -2.15
C GLU A 554 17.31 1.58 -0.80
N PHE A 555 16.20 2.24 -0.49
CA PHE A 555 15.87 2.74 0.84
C PHE A 555 14.58 2.05 1.29
N ALA A 556 14.68 1.05 2.15
CA ALA A 556 13.54 0.42 2.79
C ALA A 556 13.36 1.01 4.20
N GLY A 557 12.13 1.40 4.56
CA GLY A 557 11.83 2.09 5.81
C GLY A 557 11.24 1.17 6.88
N SER A 558 11.58 1.44 8.14
CA SER A 558 10.86 0.85 9.26
C SER A 558 9.40 1.31 9.30
N ALA A 559 8.57 0.48 9.93
CA ALA A 559 7.19 0.74 10.25
C ALA A 559 6.98 2.04 11.07
N VAL A 560 5.85 2.69 10.82
CA VAL A 560 5.33 3.80 11.64
C VAL A 560 5.05 3.34 13.08
N SER A 561 4.51 2.14 13.26
CA SER A 561 4.23 1.57 14.58
C SER A 561 4.24 0.04 14.67
N SER A 562 4.08 -0.71 13.57
CA SER A 562 4.12 -2.18 13.56
C SER A 562 5.45 -2.73 14.11
N PRO A 563 5.45 -3.87 14.83
CA PRO A 563 6.56 -4.29 15.69
C PRO A 563 7.81 -4.76 14.93
N CYS A 564 8.94 -4.91 15.61
CA CYS A 564 10.14 -5.51 15.00
C CYS A 564 9.87 -6.99 14.60
N PRO A 565 10.26 -7.46 13.40
CA PRO A 565 10.02 -8.85 12.99
C PRO A 565 10.93 -9.84 13.74
N TYR A 566 12.02 -9.35 14.35
CA TYR A 566 12.93 -10.12 15.22
C TYR A 566 12.45 -10.20 16.69
N GLY A 567 11.19 -9.83 16.95
CA GLY A 567 10.52 -9.94 18.25
C GLY A 567 9.94 -8.61 18.72
N GLN A 568 8.66 -8.62 19.11
CA GLN A 568 7.91 -7.40 19.45
C GLN A 568 8.54 -6.59 20.62
N ASN A 569 9.15 -7.30 21.59
CA ASN A 569 9.78 -6.71 22.78
C ASN A 569 11.33 -6.75 22.72
N ILE A 570 11.91 -6.70 21.52
CA ILE A 570 13.36 -6.74 21.33
C ILE A 570 14.06 -5.55 22.03
N THR A 571 15.18 -5.79 22.71
CA THR A 571 16.02 -4.72 23.27
C THR A 571 16.91 -4.11 22.18
N LEU A 572 17.29 -2.84 22.34
CA LEU A 572 18.19 -2.16 21.40
C LEU A 572 19.53 -2.92 21.23
N ALA A 573 20.08 -3.47 22.32
CA ALA A 573 21.30 -4.27 22.26
C ALA A 573 21.14 -5.54 21.41
N SER A 574 20.02 -6.26 21.55
CA SER A 574 19.71 -7.44 20.73
C SER A 574 19.45 -7.07 19.28
N ALA A 575 18.68 -6.01 19.02
CA ALA A 575 18.40 -5.49 17.68
C ALA A 575 19.68 -5.10 16.94
N ASN A 576 20.59 -4.37 17.59
CA ASN A 576 21.89 -4.02 17.02
C ASN A 576 22.76 -5.26 16.78
N ASN A 577 22.69 -6.28 17.64
CA ASN A 577 23.39 -7.55 17.40
C ASN A 577 22.86 -8.24 16.13
N TYR A 578 21.54 -8.42 15.96
CA TYR A 578 20.98 -8.98 14.72
C TYR A 578 21.35 -8.12 13.49
N SER A 579 21.28 -6.80 13.61
CA SER A 579 21.66 -5.88 12.52
C SER A 579 23.12 -6.07 12.07
N ASN A 580 24.05 -6.34 12.99
CA ASN A 580 25.45 -6.66 12.66
C ASN A 580 25.60 -7.99 11.91
N TRP A 581 24.75 -8.98 12.19
CA TRP A 581 24.79 -10.28 11.51
C TRP A 581 24.20 -10.17 10.10
N LEU A 582 23.11 -9.42 9.94
CA LEU A 582 22.49 -9.10 8.66
C LEU A 582 23.45 -8.28 7.76
N GLU A 583 24.04 -7.21 8.28
CA GLU A 583 25.05 -6.41 7.57
C GLU A 583 26.25 -7.25 7.14
N GLY A 584 26.77 -8.09 8.04
CA GLY A 584 27.91 -8.96 7.77
C GLY A 584 27.62 -10.11 6.78
N ALA A 585 26.38 -10.59 6.70
CA ALA A 585 25.95 -11.64 5.79
C ALA A 585 25.68 -11.14 4.35
N ASN A 586 25.48 -9.83 4.16
CA ASN A 586 25.02 -9.22 2.92
C ASN A 586 25.99 -8.15 2.42
N PRO A 587 26.78 -8.40 1.34
CA PRO A 587 27.78 -7.45 0.86
C PRO A 587 27.19 -6.13 0.36
N GLU A 588 25.96 -6.12 -0.15
CA GLU A 588 25.25 -4.95 -0.68
C GLU A 588 24.47 -4.13 0.36
N LEU A 589 24.16 -4.71 1.53
CA LEU A 589 23.44 -4.05 2.63
C LEU A 589 24.39 -3.21 3.46
N HIS A 590 24.33 -1.88 3.33
CA HIS A 590 25.29 -0.96 3.96
C HIS A 590 24.85 -0.41 5.31
N TRP A 591 23.54 -0.35 5.58
CA TRP A 591 23.00 -0.06 6.91
C TRP A 591 21.69 -0.80 7.14
N ASN A 592 21.50 -1.29 8.37
CA ASN A 592 20.25 -1.86 8.84
C ASN A 592 19.97 -1.40 10.27
N ASP A 593 18.72 -1.07 10.58
CA ASP A 593 18.23 -0.86 11.94
C ASP A 593 16.90 -1.60 12.16
N LEU A 594 16.91 -2.51 13.13
CA LEU A 594 15.74 -3.30 13.53
C LEU A 594 14.94 -2.67 14.69
N TYR A 595 15.50 -1.66 15.38
CA TYR A 595 14.95 -1.21 16.66
C TYR A 595 13.92 -0.10 16.52
N TYR A 596 14.25 1.00 15.83
CA TYR A 596 13.44 2.21 15.83
C TYR A 596 12.32 2.16 14.80
N ARG A 597 11.08 2.27 15.29
CA ARG A 597 9.91 2.64 14.47
C ARG A 597 10.04 4.09 14.04
N GLY A 598 9.53 4.46 12.88
CA GLY A 598 9.72 5.80 12.36
C GLY A 598 9.35 6.00 10.89
N TYR A 599 10.20 6.73 10.18
CA TYR A 599 10.01 7.10 8.78
C TYR A 599 11.32 7.63 8.18
N TYR A 600 11.33 7.95 6.89
CA TYR A 600 12.43 8.69 6.28
C TYR A 600 11.95 9.75 5.27
N GLU A 601 12.82 10.74 5.02
CA GLU A 601 12.60 11.76 4.00
C GLU A 601 13.59 11.59 2.85
N LEU A 602 13.12 11.73 1.60
CA LEU A 602 13.98 11.90 0.42
C LEU A 602 13.96 13.36 -0.03
N GLN A 603 15.15 13.95 -0.15
CA GLN A 603 15.36 15.32 -0.58
C GLN A 603 16.04 15.27 -1.97
N MET A 604 15.22 15.39 -3.01
CA MET A 604 15.57 15.17 -4.43
C MET A 604 16.12 16.44 -5.09
N SER A 605 17.24 16.34 -5.81
CA SER A 605 17.81 17.41 -6.65
C SER A 605 18.47 16.85 -7.91
N TYR A 606 18.92 17.70 -8.85
CA TYR A 606 19.57 17.22 -10.07
C TYR A 606 20.97 16.62 -9.84
N ASP A 607 21.64 17.00 -8.76
CA ASP A 607 23.00 16.55 -8.45
C ASP A 607 23.00 15.31 -7.54
N GLU A 608 22.01 15.22 -6.65
CA GLU A 608 21.94 14.19 -5.61
C GLU A 608 20.52 13.94 -5.07
N VAL A 609 20.34 12.74 -4.52
CA VAL A 609 19.27 12.40 -3.57
C VAL A 609 19.90 12.30 -2.18
N ASN A 610 19.31 12.96 -1.19
CA ASN A 610 19.64 12.72 0.22
C ASN A 610 18.47 12.01 0.92
N ALA A 611 18.76 10.91 1.61
CA ALA A 611 17.81 10.14 2.40
C ALA A 611 18.12 10.30 3.90
N SER A 612 17.17 10.85 4.66
CA SER A 612 17.30 11.09 6.10
C SER A 612 16.33 10.20 6.86
N PHE A 613 16.86 9.26 7.65
CA PHE A 613 16.07 8.33 8.46
C PHE A 613 15.85 8.87 9.87
N PHE A 614 14.62 8.73 10.37
CA PHE A 614 14.19 9.26 11.67
C PHE A 614 13.48 8.19 12.50
N GLY A 615 13.93 7.99 13.73
CA GLY A 615 13.36 7.05 14.70
C GLY A 615 12.53 7.77 15.76
N MET A 616 11.44 7.17 16.20
CA MET A 616 10.62 7.69 17.31
C MET A 616 11.23 7.22 18.64
N PRO A 617 11.54 8.11 19.60
CA PRO A 617 12.04 7.69 20.92
C PRO A 617 11.00 6.85 21.68
N THR A 618 9.71 7.07 21.41
CA THR A 618 8.63 6.20 21.87
C THR A 618 7.38 6.36 20.99
N ILE A 619 6.66 5.25 20.79
CA ILE A 619 5.35 5.21 20.12
C ILE A 619 4.19 4.98 21.09
N VAL A 620 4.44 4.64 22.37
CA VAL A 620 3.37 4.34 23.34
C VAL A 620 2.68 5.58 23.91
N THR A 621 3.14 6.78 23.56
CA THR A 621 2.46 8.06 23.87
C THR A 621 2.44 8.99 22.66
N PRO A 622 1.43 9.86 22.50
CA PRO A 622 1.41 10.87 21.46
C PRO A 622 2.49 11.93 21.74
N ASN A 623 3.44 12.12 20.82
CA ASN A 623 4.51 13.10 20.98
C ASN A 623 5.05 13.61 19.63
N PRO A 624 5.62 14.83 19.57
CA PRO A 624 6.20 15.40 18.35
C PRO A 624 7.70 15.09 18.18
N TYR A 625 8.20 13.96 18.70
CA TYR A 625 9.64 13.72 18.86
C TYR A 625 10.22 12.87 17.74
N GLU A 626 11.48 13.11 17.40
CA GLU A 626 12.27 12.28 16.48
C GLU A 626 13.76 12.28 16.83
N ILE A 627 14.44 11.16 16.57
CA ILE A 627 15.90 11.00 16.62
C ILE A 627 16.39 10.84 15.18
N SER A 628 17.44 11.56 14.78
CA SER A 628 18.05 11.37 13.45
C SER A 628 18.94 10.13 13.48
N LEU A 629 18.58 9.09 12.70
CA LEU A 629 19.25 7.80 12.74
C LEU A 629 20.48 7.75 11.83
N ALA A 630 20.29 8.09 10.56
CA ALA A 630 21.34 8.08 9.54
C ALA A 630 20.95 8.99 8.37
N ASN A 631 21.95 9.46 7.61
CA ASN A 631 21.76 10.30 6.43
C ASN A 631 22.60 9.76 5.27
N PHE A 632 21.97 9.37 4.17
CA PHE A 632 22.63 8.79 3.00
C PHE A 632 22.53 9.72 1.79
N THR A 633 23.53 9.70 0.92
CA THR A 633 23.55 10.50 -0.31
C THR A 633 23.76 9.57 -1.50
N VAL A 634 23.00 9.77 -2.57
CA VAL A 634 23.23 9.14 -3.89
C VAL A 634 23.55 10.26 -4.86
N LYS A 635 24.75 10.25 -5.45
CA LYS A 635 25.14 11.21 -6.49
C LYS A 635 24.55 10.78 -7.82
N SER A 636 24.14 11.75 -8.64
CA SER A 636 23.51 11.46 -9.91
C SER A 636 24.53 10.98 -10.94
N GLY A 637 24.24 9.85 -11.58
CA GLY A 637 25.11 9.10 -12.48
C GLY A 637 25.97 8.04 -11.80
N ASP A 638 26.01 7.99 -10.46
CA ASP A 638 26.86 7.06 -9.71
C ASP A 638 26.21 5.68 -9.48
N ASN A 639 24.87 5.59 -9.51
CA ASN A 639 24.08 4.36 -9.32
C ASN A 639 24.40 3.56 -8.05
N ARG A 640 24.84 4.24 -6.97
CA ARG A 640 25.31 3.64 -5.72
C ARG A 640 25.33 4.67 -4.60
N LEU A 641 25.39 4.23 -3.35
CA LEU A 641 25.57 5.10 -2.18
C LEU A 641 26.91 5.87 -2.23
N GLN A 642 26.91 7.13 -1.80
CA GLN A 642 28.14 7.88 -1.60
C GLN A 642 28.97 7.27 -0.46
N ARG A 643 30.28 7.14 -0.66
CA ARG A 643 31.24 6.70 0.36
C ARG A 643 31.96 7.91 1.00
N PRO A 644 32.30 7.87 2.30
CA PRO A 644 31.94 6.83 3.27
C PRO A 644 30.43 6.79 3.53
N ILE A 645 29.88 5.57 3.71
CA ILE A 645 28.45 5.36 3.92
C ILE A 645 28.00 6.15 5.15
N ALA A 646 26.90 6.91 5.03
CA ALA A 646 26.36 7.78 6.07
C ALA A 646 27.37 8.77 6.70
N GLY A 647 28.43 9.15 5.97
CA GLY A 647 29.52 9.94 6.53
C GLY A 647 30.38 9.19 7.57
N GLY A 648 30.19 7.87 7.70
CA GLY A 648 30.87 6.98 8.63
C GLY A 648 30.19 6.80 10.00
N VAL A 649 29.00 7.38 10.22
CA VAL A 649 28.30 7.30 11.52
C VAL A 649 26.79 7.11 11.37
N ALA A 650 26.21 6.29 12.24
CA ALA A 650 24.77 6.18 12.47
C ALA A 650 24.47 6.14 13.97
N GLU A 651 23.26 6.48 14.38
CA GLU A 651 22.79 6.48 15.77
C GLU A 651 22.57 5.05 16.29
N SER A 652 22.06 4.16 15.42
CA SER A 652 21.55 2.82 15.78
C SER A 652 21.78 1.79 14.66
N GLY A 653 21.59 0.51 14.97
CA GLY A 653 21.63 -0.59 14.01
C GLY A 653 23.04 -1.14 13.77
N SER A 654 23.39 -1.35 12.50
CA SER A 654 24.74 -1.67 12.04
C SER A 654 25.07 -0.93 10.73
N LEU A 655 26.30 -0.44 10.58
CA LEU A 655 26.76 0.41 9.49
C LEU A 655 28.09 -0.10 8.90
N LYS A 656 28.07 -0.56 7.64
CA LYS A 656 29.22 -1.16 6.96
C LYS A 656 30.41 -0.19 6.88
N TRP A 657 31.52 -0.56 7.52
CA TRP A 657 32.74 0.25 7.75
C TRP A 657 32.54 1.60 8.48
N GLY A 658 31.41 1.81 9.15
CA GLY A 658 31.16 2.98 9.98
C GLY A 658 31.26 2.66 11.47
N VAL A 659 30.73 3.57 12.29
CA VAL A 659 30.53 3.36 13.72
C VAL A 659 29.10 3.71 14.13
N ILE A 660 28.54 2.91 15.04
CA ILE A 660 27.29 3.24 15.71
C ILE A 660 27.62 4.11 16.93
N LYS A 661 26.98 5.26 17.02
CA LYS A 661 27.19 6.24 18.08
C LYS A 661 25.84 6.78 18.55
N GLN A 662 25.20 6.01 19.42
CA GLN A 662 23.98 6.42 20.10
C GLN A 662 24.22 7.69 20.93
N THR A 663 23.34 8.68 20.75
CA THR A 663 23.33 9.98 21.42
C THR A 663 22.01 10.27 22.14
N ASN A 664 20.93 9.60 21.75
CA ASN A 664 19.54 9.88 22.13
C ASN A 664 19.12 11.35 21.89
N ILE A 665 19.83 12.07 21.01
CA ILE A 665 19.53 13.47 20.69
C ILE A 665 18.22 13.51 19.90
N THR A 666 17.20 13.96 20.61
CA THR A 666 15.81 14.02 20.17
C THR A 666 15.42 15.44 19.83
N ASN A 667 14.89 15.65 18.63
CA ASN A 667 14.27 16.88 18.18
C ASN A 667 12.77 16.88 18.55
N ASN A 668 12.30 17.93 19.24
CA ASN A 668 10.88 18.22 19.32
C ASN A 668 10.46 19.01 18.07
N THR A 669 9.88 18.33 17.08
CA THR A 669 9.50 18.92 15.79
C THR A 669 8.46 20.05 15.91
N ALA A 670 7.70 20.12 17.01
CA ALA A 670 6.75 21.21 17.25
C ALA A 670 7.42 22.51 17.76
N THR A 671 8.65 22.44 18.27
CA THR A 671 9.36 23.61 18.84
C THR A 671 10.76 23.85 18.25
N GLY A 672 11.32 22.87 17.52
CA GLY A 672 12.71 22.87 17.05
C GLY A 672 13.76 22.72 18.16
N GLN A 673 13.35 22.36 19.38
CA GLN A 673 14.25 22.20 20.52
C GLN A 673 14.80 20.77 20.59
N TYR A 674 16.12 20.67 20.76
CA TYR A 674 16.81 19.40 20.97
C TYR A 674 17.00 19.11 22.47
N PHE A 675 16.79 17.85 22.85
CA PHE A 675 17.04 17.33 24.20
C PHE A 675 17.56 15.88 24.11
N ILE A 676 17.95 15.28 25.23
CA ILE A 676 18.30 13.86 25.29
C ILE A 676 17.08 13.11 25.82
N SER A 677 16.52 12.17 25.03
CA SER A 677 15.43 11.32 25.50
C SER A 677 15.94 10.29 26.49
N MET A 678 15.22 10.12 27.60
CA MET A 678 15.46 9.06 28.58
C MET A 678 14.52 7.86 28.38
N ASP A 679 13.49 8.03 27.53
CA ASP A 679 12.67 6.92 27.04
C ASP A 679 13.58 5.90 26.32
N ASN A 680 13.36 4.61 26.60
CA ASN A 680 14.18 3.47 26.16
C ASN A 680 15.62 3.37 26.74
N LEU A 681 15.92 4.06 27.85
CA LEU A 681 17.01 3.61 28.74
C LEU A 681 16.54 2.38 29.54
N GLU A 682 16.56 1.21 28.89
CA GLU A 682 16.29 -0.14 29.44
C GLU A 682 15.18 -0.17 30.52
N VAL A 683 13.92 -0.25 30.08
CA VAL A 683 12.84 -0.67 30.97
C VAL A 683 13.07 -2.16 31.29
N ALA A 684 13.47 -2.43 32.53
CA ALA A 684 13.86 -3.73 33.06
C ALA A 684 12.69 -4.69 33.35
#